data_AF-B9WLB7-F1
#
_entry.id   AF-B9WLB7-F1
#
_cell.length_a   1.000
_cell.length_b   1.000
_cell.length_c   1.000
_cell.angle_alpha   90.00
_cell.angle_beta   90.00
_cell.angle_gamma   90.00
#
_symmetry.space_group_name_H-M   'P 1'
#
loop_
_entity.id
_entity.type
_entity.pdbx_description
1 polymer ?
#
loop_
_entity_poly.entity_id
_entity_poly.type
_entity_poly.pdbx_seq_one_letter_code
_entity_poly.pdbx_strand_id
1 'polypeptide(L)'
;MFSKLKNFSEDVMNELNNLSDQNLKSPKSTTSSESLNQLQKSAKVLATETPDVSKLTQPCDEEISNNVSTGEDSEKATSPPIDNATTNNESAVGAVAPQSDLDNLPAPIKSKLKKFAKYEEKYPILLDAYKIEKKKNEIIKIFEKVLQENTPVSSLSEGKLLVEYLNGLNEKTKLLNGEIRKLTKDNNNMNFKLVKLEESNKELNNDVKRLDTIQKEKEVMGQKVDSMSEELERINNHNDKLTKDLKGKEDEIENLKLEITERDNKIKELEFTVSTSAKELTTESEKVPTEKEDTDKDSTSDNINNNSDTVNTEILQLKSQLSAKEVEVEELTEEITTLKDQLKDKNEEIQDLRDSVKEIGNELVTSKDEIKSLKSSQKSTDSEDSTIKEDINLQIKDWESKYKSKVKENGNLKEELDLATRESKEKETEQKKSEEQLRKQIQTLKQKLETTENKLESKSKDLKNLSDEKEKLEKRISELSKFKSNDSSLKLEISSLKSSLTNKDNSITELKTQVDELQKSNKSLNSKIEELSKSNNNLQSNSIGLLKDKNELLTKQEVLMENTKSLNSQVTKLQQEKQDVITELEKTKNKLDIVITDKSQSANDMISCKKQHEELMMKSKEYSLRIESLEDDLTEARNLLQERTRETSNMRRLLVDAEEMLKQQKQDSKLEIARVLEDKAEIERNNMSLVKRKQRELDELKESIQEYKLKVEKLENKVTALENEDKSKESVSTDNQTQINKELSTTIETLRTALNNSTNKIRDLENYNNNLKKLSEDNTLRFERLSKNYKILNQQYQYMKERKGSESSAKQNTPVESTTESNNKQATNVAYLKNVLLGFFQHKEQRDRLLPVLKTLFDFNKEDEEKFLMALK
;
A
#
# COMPACT_ATOMS: atom_id res chain seq x y z
N MET A 1 -42.15 0.38 -30.35
CA MET A 1 -41.56 -0.10 -29.07
C MET A 1 -41.95 -1.54 -28.74
N PHE A 2 -43.24 -1.90 -28.77
CA PHE A 2 -43.75 -3.22 -28.34
C PHE A 2 -42.95 -4.46 -28.77
N SER A 3 -42.47 -4.57 -30.01
CA SER A 3 -41.66 -5.73 -30.44
C SER A 3 -40.37 -5.90 -29.62
N LYS A 4 -39.70 -4.83 -29.20
CA LYS A 4 -38.53 -4.91 -28.32
C LYS A 4 -38.90 -5.38 -26.91
N LEU A 5 -40.10 -5.03 -26.43
CA LEU A 5 -40.61 -5.47 -25.13
C LEU A 5 -41.04 -6.95 -25.17
N LYS A 6 -41.63 -7.42 -26.29
CA LYS A 6 -41.91 -8.85 -26.49
C LYS A 6 -40.62 -9.65 -26.49
N ASN A 7 -39.65 -9.30 -27.35
CA ASN A 7 -38.37 -10.00 -27.42
C ASN A 7 -37.67 -10.03 -26.05
N PHE A 8 -37.62 -8.91 -25.32
CA PHE A 8 -37.03 -8.87 -23.98
C PHE A 8 -37.75 -9.78 -22.98
N SER A 9 -39.09 -9.87 -23.04
CA SER A 9 -39.86 -10.82 -22.22
C SER A 9 -39.63 -12.28 -22.62
N GLU A 10 -39.33 -12.55 -23.89
CA GLU A 10 -39.10 -13.87 -24.47
C GLU A 10 -37.67 -14.35 -24.14
N ASP A 11 -36.68 -13.45 -24.22
CA ASP A 11 -35.30 -13.67 -23.78
C ASP A 11 -35.22 -13.89 -22.25
N VAL A 12 -35.90 -13.07 -21.44
CA VAL A 12 -35.94 -13.25 -19.97
C VAL A 12 -36.64 -14.56 -19.57
N MET A 13 -37.70 -14.98 -20.29
CA MET A 13 -38.32 -16.30 -20.08
C MET A 13 -37.36 -17.44 -20.46
N ASN A 14 -36.59 -17.29 -21.54
CA ASN A 14 -35.57 -18.26 -21.94
C ASN A 14 -34.41 -18.35 -20.95
N GLU A 15 -33.91 -17.23 -20.40
CA GLU A 15 -32.91 -17.24 -19.33
C GLU A 15 -33.45 -17.91 -18.05
N LEU A 16 -34.68 -17.58 -17.63
CA LEU A 16 -35.30 -18.17 -16.44
C LEU A 16 -35.48 -19.69 -16.59
N ASN A 17 -35.85 -20.16 -17.78
CA ASN A 17 -36.00 -21.59 -18.05
C ASN A 17 -34.63 -22.31 -18.08
N ASN A 18 -33.59 -21.67 -18.64
CA ASN A 18 -32.21 -22.19 -18.60
C ASN A 18 -31.66 -22.27 -17.16
N LEU A 19 -31.96 -21.32 -16.29
CA LEU A 19 -31.60 -21.40 -14.86
C LEU A 19 -32.30 -22.57 -14.14
N SER A 20 -33.54 -22.91 -14.54
CA SER A 20 -34.28 -24.04 -13.98
C SER A 20 -33.70 -25.39 -14.42
N ASP A 21 -33.42 -25.56 -15.72
CA ASP A 21 -32.91 -26.82 -16.29
C ASP A 21 -31.47 -27.17 -15.81
N GLN A 22 -30.62 -26.16 -15.52
CA GLN A 22 -29.26 -26.40 -15.03
C GLN A 22 -29.20 -27.09 -13.66
N ASN A 23 -30.26 -27.04 -12.85
CA ASN A 23 -30.26 -27.60 -11.49
C ASN A 23 -30.71 -29.08 -11.43
N LEU A 24 -31.10 -29.70 -12.56
CA LEU A 24 -31.63 -31.07 -12.61
C LEU A 24 -30.91 -32.05 -13.53
N LYS A 25 -29.81 -31.64 -14.20
CA LYS A 25 -29.02 -32.52 -15.10
C LYS A 25 -27.52 -32.52 -14.81
N SER A 26 -27.12 -33.09 -13.68
CA SER A 26 -25.77 -33.65 -13.51
C SER A 26 -25.85 -35.19 -13.41
N PRO A 27 -25.44 -35.96 -14.44
CA PRO A 27 -25.61 -37.42 -14.49
C PRO A 27 -24.57 -38.18 -13.66
N LYS A 28 -24.15 -37.63 -12.51
CA LYS A 28 -23.15 -38.22 -11.60
C LYS A 28 -23.63 -38.42 -10.16
N SER A 29 -24.66 -37.70 -9.72
CA SER A 29 -25.13 -37.75 -8.32
C SER A 29 -25.94 -39.03 -8.02
N THR A 30 -26.75 -39.50 -8.97
CA THR A 30 -27.60 -40.69 -8.82
C THR A 30 -26.81 -41.98 -8.69
N THR A 31 -25.80 -42.20 -9.53
CA THR A 31 -24.99 -43.43 -9.54
C THR A 31 -24.18 -43.63 -8.26
N SER A 32 -23.73 -42.54 -7.63
CA SER A 32 -22.96 -42.62 -6.38
C SER A 32 -23.85 -42.99 -5.20
N SER A 33 -25.09 -42.45 -5.13
CA SER A 33 -26.05 -42.81 -4.08
C SER A 33 -26.54 -44.26 -4.19
N GLU A 34 -26.71 -44.78 -5.41
CA GLU A 34 -27.06 -46.19 -5.65
C GLU A 34 -25.93 -47.13 -5.23
N SER A 35 -24.68 -46.80 -5.59
CA SER A 35 -23.48 -47.55 -5.17
C SER A 35 -23.33 -47.61 -3.65
N LEU A 36 -23.58 -46.50 -2.95
CA LEU A 36 -23.49 -46.41 -1.49
C LEU A 36 -24.62 -47.22 -0.81
N ASN A 37 -25.84 -47.18 -1.35
CA ASN A 37 -26.94 -48.06 -0.92
C ASN A 37 -26.63 -49.55 -1.15
N GLN A 38 -25.94 -49.89 -2.25
CA GLN A 38 -25.54 -51.26 -2.56
C GLN A 38 -24.47 -51.77 -1.58
N LEU A 39 -23.48 -50.94 -1.23
CA LEU A 39 -22.51 -51.23 -0.17
C LEU A 39 -23.20 -51.49 1.17
N GLN A 40 -24.11 -50.61 1.59
CA GLN A 40 -24.83 -50.76 2.86
C GLN A 40 -25.67 -52.05 2.93
N LYS A 41 -26.39 -52.39 1.84
CA LYS A 41 -27.17 -53.64 1.75
C LYS A 41 -26.31 -54.90 1.72
N SER A 42 -25.09 -54.81 1.18
CA SER A 42 -24.18 -55.95 0.99
C SER A 42 -23.15 -56.15 2.11
N ALA A 43 -23.01 -55.20 3.04
CA ALA A 43 -22.08 -55.26 4.16
C ALA A 43 -22.15 -56.58 4.98
N LYS A 44 -23.33 -57.21 5.09
CA LYS A 44 -23.50 -58.50 5.77
C LYS A 44 -22.71 -59.66 5.11
N VAL A 45 -22.34 -59.53 3.82
CA VAL A 45 -21.53 -60.51 3.06
C VAL A 45 -20.02 -60.31 3.29
N LEU A 46 -19.58 -59.11 3.66
CA LEU A 46 -18.20 -58.90 4.11
C LEU A 46 -17.97 -59.58 5.47
N ALA A 47 -18.98 -59.55 6.35
CA ALA A 47 -18.95 -60.15 7.69
C ALA A 47 -19.13 -61.68 7.72
N THR A 48 -19.43 -62.37 6.61
CA THR A 48 -19.45 -63.84 6.58
C THR A 48 -18.04 -64.39 6.46
N GLU A 49 -17.55 -65.05 7.51
CA GLU A 49 -16.31 -65.84 7.47
C GLU A 49 -16.39 -66.93 6.41
N THR A 50 -15.38 -66.99 5.55
CA THR A 50 -15.20 -68.08 4.59
C THR A 50 -14.48 -69.25 5.29
N PRO A 51 -14.90 -70.52 5.13
CA PRO A 51 -14.27 -71.64 5.81
C PRO A 51 -12.79 -71.78 5.46
N ASP A 52 -11.92 -71.76 6.47
CA ASP A 52 -10.48 -71.92 6.31
C ASP A 52 -10.10 -73.25 5.63
N VAL A 53 -9.05 -73.22 4.82
CA VAL A 53 -8.54 -74.36 4.03
C VAL A 53 -8.17 -75.53 4.95
N SER A 54 -7.66 -75.25 6.15
CA SER A 54 -7.33 -76.26 7.18
C SER A 54 -8.55 -77.08 7.63
N LYS A 55 -9.77 -76.55 7.47
CA LYS A 55 -11.03 -77.26 7.78
C LYS A 55 -11.50 -78.18 6.62
N LEU A 56 -10.81 -78.17 5.48
CA LEU A 56 -11.14 -78.93 4.26
C LEU A 56 -10.03 -79.95 3.93
N THR A 57 -9.81 -80.92 4.83
CA THR A 57 -8.81 -81.99 4.65
C THR A 57 -8.95 -82.70 3.29
N GLN A 58 -7.90 -82.67 2.48
CA GLN A 58 -7.90 -83.35 1.18
C GLN A 58 -7.74 -84.87 1.36
N PRO A 59 -8.43 -85.72 0.60
CA PRO A 59 -8.24 -87.17 0.67
C PRO A 59 -7.06 -87.57 -0.23
N CYS A 60 -5.90 -87.82 0.38
CA CYS A 60 -4.73 -88.39 -0.32
C CYS A 60 -5.05 -89.77 -0.94
N ASP A 61 -4.26 -90.17 -1.93
CA ASP A 61 -4.20 -91.53 -2.43
C ASP A 61 -3.16 -92.30 -1.59
N GLU A 62 -3.60 -93.34 -0.89
CA GLU A 62 -2.72 -94.24 -0.16
C GLU A 62 -2.23 -95.35 -1.09
N GLU A 63 -0.91 -95.37 -1.28
CA GLU A 63 -0.14 -96.49 -1.82
C GLU A 63 -0.29 -97.75 -0.94
N ILE A 64 0.08 -98.90 -1.49
CA ILE A 64 0.01 -100.17 -0.76
C ILE A 64 1.09 -100.22 0.34
N SER A 65 0.67 -100.62 1.54
CA SER A 65 1.49 -100.87 2.74
C SER A 65 2.94 -101.30 2.48
N ASN A 66 3.89 -100.60 3.10
CA ASN A 66 4.68 -101.22 4.18
C ASN A 66 5.46 -100.23 5.07
N ASN A 67 4.97 -100.09 6.30
CA ASN A 67 5.74 -100.18 7.56
C ASN A 67 7.06 -99.38 7.72
N VAL A 68 7.04 -98.37 8.61
CA VAL A 68 7.82 -98.38 9.87
C VAL A 68 7.27 -97.33 10.85
N SER A 69 7.50 -97.54 12.15
CA SER A 69 6.95 -96.76 13.28
C SER A 69 7.81 -95.55 13.67
N THR A 70 7.40 -94.86 14.74
CA THR A 70 7.96 -93.66 15.40
C THR A 70 7.77 -92.34 14.64
N GLY A 71 7.35 -91.25 15.29
CA GLY A 71 6.87 -91.14 16.67
C GLY A 71 6.62 -89.70 17.10
N GLU A 72 5.73 -89.55 18.09
CA GLU A 72 5.82 -88.67 19.27
C GLU A 72 6.42 -87.23 19.14
N ASP A 73 5.79 -86.18 19.68
CA ASP A 73 4.44 -86.05 20.27
C ASP A 73 4.12 -84.54 20.52
N SER A 74 2.85 -84.23 20.81
CA SER A 74 2.42 -83.30 21.88
C SER A 74 2.75 -81.78 21.80
N GLU A 75 2.04 -80.86 22.47
CA GLU A 75 0.70 -80.78 23.11
C GLU A 75 0.49 -79.30 23.54
N LYS A 76 -0.65 -78.73 23.99
CA LYS A 76 -2.09 -79.09 24.06
C LYS A 76 -2.88 -77.77 24.29
N ALA A 77 -4.19 -77.79 24.02
CA ALA A 77 -5.22 -77.05 24.78
C ALA A 77 -5.16 -75.49 24.83
N THR A 78 -6.21 -74.75 25.23
CA THR A 78 -7.55 -75.15 25.70
C THR A 78 -8.62 -74.19 25.16
N SER A 79 -9.85 -74.67 25.06
CA SER A 79 -11.11 -73.93 24.81
C SER A 79 -12.01 -74.01 26.06
N PRO A 80 -13.33 -73.71 26.06
CA PRO A 80 -14.16 -72.66 25.45
C PRO A 80 -14.89 -71.89 26.60
N PRO A 81 -16.24 -71.78 26.80
CA PRO A 81 -17.45 -71.70 25.93
C PRO A 81 -18.50 -70.61 26.37
N ILE A 82 -19.79 -70.81 26.00
CA ILE A 82 -21.05 -70.36 26.69
C ILE A 82 -21.53 -68.90 26.41
N ASP A 83 -22.79 -68.60 26.04
CA ASP A 83 -23.94 -69.49 25.72
C ASP A 83 -25.15 -68.90 24.94
N ASN A 84 -25.90 -69.81 24.30
CA ASN A 84 -27.36 -69.95 24.10
C ASN A 84 -28.36 -68.78 23.86
N ALA A 85 -29.06 -68.84 22.71
CA ALA A 85 -30.53 -69.06 22.56
C ALA A 85 -30.88 -69.06 21.04
N THR A 86 -31.36 -70.09 20.33
CA THR A 86 -32.44 -71.09 20.54
C THR A 86 -33.86 -70.55 20.30
N THR A 87 -34.45 -70.87 19.12
CA THR A 87 -35.74 -71.59 18.93
C THR A 87 -36.25 -71.58 17.47
N ASN A 88 -36.71 -72.74 16.97
CA ASN A 88 -37.95 -73.01 16.22
C ASN A 88 -38.29 -72.28 14.88
N ASN A 89 -38.97 -72.90 13.90
CA ASN A 89 -39.15 -74.32 13.52
C ASN A 89 -39.78 -74.39 12.09
N GLU A 90 -40.17 -75.60 11.64
CA GLU A 90 -40.93 -75.90 10.40
C GLU A 90 -40.15 -75.76 9.07
N SER A 91 -40.38 -76.49 7.98
CA SER A 91 -40.97 -77.81 7.61
C SER A 91 -40.96 -77.77 6.07
N ALA A 92 -40.18 -78.54 5.31
CA ALA A 92 -40.14 -80.00 5.14
C ALA A 92 -41.19 -80.57 4.16
N VAL A 93 -40.89 -80.52 2.85
CA VAL A 93 -41.35 -81.45 1.80
C VAL A 93 -40.17 -81.60 0.81
N GLY A 94 -39.80 -82.77 0.26
CA GLY A 94 -40.38 -84.10 0.43
C GLY A 94 -40.46 -84.84 -0.91
N ALA A 95 -39.35 -85.39 -1.40
CA ALA A 95 -39.31 -86.20 -2.62
C ALA A 95 -38.35 -87.39 -2.43
N VAL A 96 -38.83 -88.61 -2.70
CA VAL A 96 -38.09 -89.86 -2.49
C VAL A 96 -37.69 -90.47 -3.84
N ALA A 97 -36.46 -90.98 -3.92
CA ALA A 97 -36.01 -91.87 -4.99
C ALA A 97 -35.48 -93.19 -4.38
N PRO A 98 -35.52 -94.33 -5.10
CA PRO A 98 -35.35 -95.65 -4.48
C PRO A 98 -33.88 -96.01 -4.19
N GLN A 99 -33.66 -96.88 -3.21
CA GLN A 99 -32.36 -97.55 -3.02
C GLN A 99 -32.17 -98.70 -4.02
N SER A 100 -30.93 -98.89 -4.47
CA SER A 100 -30.47 -100.12 -5.12
C SER A 100 -28.97 -100.38 -4.86
N ASP A 101 -28.69 -101.56 -4.29
CA ASP A 101 -27.46 -102.37 -4.41
C ASP A 101 -26.08 -101.67 -4.48
N LEU A 102 -25.77 -100.77 -3.55
CA LEU A 102 -24.38 -100.32 -3.38
C LEU A 102 -23.46 -101.43 -2.79
N ASP A 103 -24.03 -102.44 -2.13
CA ASP A 103 -23.26 -103.39 -1.33
C ASP A 103 -22.66 -104.59 -2.09
N ASN A 104 -23.08 -104.85 -3.32
CA ASN A 104 -22.47 -105.90 -4.15
C ASN A 104 -21.28 -105.43 -5.02
N LEU A 105 -20.89 -104.15 -4.96
CA LEU A 105 -19.79 -103.62 -5.78
C LEU A 105 -18.39 -103.99 -5.22
N PRO A 106 -17.40 -104.29 -6.08
CA PRO A 106 -16.02 -104.56 -5.66
C PRO A 106 -15.38 -103.44 -4.82
N ALA A 107 -14.54 -103.81 -3.86
CA ALA A 107 -13.85 -102.91 -2.94
C ALA A 107 -13.16 -101.68 -3.59
N PRO A 108 -12.38 -101.78 -4.70
CA PRO A 108 -11.76 -100.62 -5.34
C PRO A 108 -12.76 -99.69 -6.06
N ILE A 109 -13.97 -100.18 -6.33
CA ILE A 109 -15.06 -99.36 -6.89
C ILE A 109 -15.81 -98.68 -5.73
N LYS A 110 -16.09 -99.39 -4.63
CA LYS A 110 -16.62 -98.81 -3.38
C LYS A 110 -15.72 -97.71 -2.79
N SER A 111 -14.39 -97.87 -2.82
CA SER A 111 -13.46 -96.84 -2.33
C SER A 111 -13.45 -95.59 -3.22
N LYS A 112 -13.49 -95.77 -4.54
CA LYS A 112 -13.66 -94.65 -5.50
C LYS A 112 -15.01 -93.95 -5.33
N LEU A 113 -16.12 -94.67 -5.17
CA LEU A 113 -17.43 -94.10 -4.85
C LEU A 113 -17.42 -93.32 -3.53
N LYS A 114 -16.76 -93.82 -2.48
CA LYS A 114 -16.57 -93.06 -1.22
C LYS A 114 -15.67 -91.83 -1.37
N LYS A 115 -14.70 -91.84 -2.30
CA LYS A 115 -13.95 -90.62 -2.66
C LYS A 115 -14.82 -89.64 -3.44
N PHE A 116 -15.60 -90.10 -4.42
CA PHE A 116 -16.56 -89.26 -5.16
C PHE A 116 -17.60 -88.63 -4.24
N ALA A 117 -18.22 -89.38 -3.33
CA ALA A 117 -19.15 -88.82 -2.33
C ALA A 117 -18.50 -87.73 -1.46
N LYS A 118 -17.24 -87.94 -1.00
CA LYS A 118 -16.48 -86.92 -0.26
C LYS A 118 -16.11 -85.69 -1.11
N TYR A 119 -16.01 -85.82 -2.43
CA TYR A 119 -15.86 -84.67 -3.34
C TYR A 119 -17.20 -83.99 -3.62
N GLU A 120 -18.29 -84.76 -3.73
CA GLU A 120 -19.66 -84.29 -3.91
C GLU A 120 -20.19 -83.50 -2.70
N GLU A 121 -19.77 -83.87 -1.48
CA GLU A 121 -20.02 -83.08 -0.25
C GLU A 121 -19.17 -81.80 -0.19
N LYS A 122 -17.91 -81.84 -0.64
CA LYS A 122 -16.96 -80.72 -0.51
C LYS A 122 -17.07 -79.69 -1.64
N TYR A 123 -17.44 -80.11 -2.84
CA TYR A 123 -17.62 -79.23 -3.99
C TYR A 123 -18.64 -78.10 -3.76
N PRO A 124 -19.86 -78.32 -3.21
CA PRO A 124 -20.80 -77.24 -2.93
C PRO A 124 -20.26 -76.28 -1.86
N ILE A 125 -19.56 -76.77 -0.83
CA ILE A 125 -18.96 -75.93 0.22
C ILE A 125 -17.87 -75.02 -0.37
N LEU A 126 -16.97 -75.57 -1.19
CA LEU A 126 -15.92 -74.80 -1.86
C LEU A 126 -16.49 -73.83 -2.91
N LEU A 127 -17.53 -74.26 -3.64
CA LEU A 127 -18.24 -73.42 -4.61
C LEU A 127 -18.98 -72.26 -3.94
N ASP A 128 -19.58 -72.47 -2.76
CA ASP A 128 -20.26 -71.43 -2.01
C ASP A 128 -19.27 -70.48 -1.31
N ALA A 129 -18.15 -71.00 -0.79
CA ALA A 129 -17.04 -70.16 -0.34
C ALA A 129 -16.51 -69.28 -1.48
N TYR A 130 -16.32 -69.84 -2.69
CA TYR A 130 -15.93 -69.09 -3.88
C TYR A 130 -17.00 -68.06 -4.31
N LYS A 131 -18.30 -68.39 -4.26
CA LYS A 131 -19.39 -67.42 -4.51
C LYS A 131 -19.38 -66.27 -3.49
N ILE A 132 -19.13 -66.56 -2.21
CA ILE A 132 -19.03 -65.54 -1.15
C ILE A 132 -17.82 -64.65 -1.40
N GLU A 133 -16.64 -65.23 -1.65
CA GLU A 133 -15.41 -64.45 -1.85
C GLU A 133 -15.42 -63.65 -3.17
N LYS A 134 -16.04 -64.19 -4.23
CA LYS A 134 -16.34 -63.43 -5.44
C LYS A 134 -17.27 -62.24 -5.16
N LYS A 135 -18.34 -62.43 -4.38
CA LYS A 135 -19.22 -61.33 -3.97
C LYS A 135 -18.49 -60.29 -3.12
N LYS A 136 -17.64 -60.70 -2.17
CA LYS A 136 -16.78 -59.77 -1.40
C LYS A 136 -15.88 -58.95 -2.33
N ASN A 137 -15.26 -59.57 -3.32
CA ASN A 137 -14.41 -58.89 -4.32
C ASN A 137 -15.22 -57.90 -5.20
N GLU A 138 -16.44 -58.25 -5.59
CA GLU A 138 -17.38 -57.33 -6.27
C GLU A 138 -17.77 -56.14 -5.37
N ILE A 139 -18.04 -56.36 -4.08
CA ILE A 139 -18.32 -55.31 -3.08
C ILE A 139 -17.09 -54.40 -2.87
N ILE A 140 -15.89 -54.97 -2.77
CA ILE A 140 -14.63 -54.22 -2.62
C ILE A 140 -14.38 -53.33 -3.83
N LYS A 141 -14.67 -53.79 -5.06
CA LYS A 141 -14.56 -52.96 -6.27
C LYS A 141 -15.53 -51.79 -6.29
N ILE A 142 -16.75 -51.97 -5.78
CA ILE A 142 -17.71 -50.87 -5.60
C ILE A 142 -17.16 -49.88 -4.56
N PHE A 143 -16.55 -50.36 -3.47
CA PHE A 143 -15.94 -49.51 -2.45
C PHE A 143 -14.73 -48.74 -2.98
N GLU A 144 -13.79 -49.38 -3.69
CA GLU A 144 -12.64 -48.71 -4.32
C GLU A 144 -13.11 -47.63 -5.32
N LYS A 145 -14.14 -47.90 -6.12
CA LYS A 145 -14.72 -46.90 -7.03
C LYS A 145 -15.34 -45.71 -6.29
N VAL A 146 -16.08 -45.94 -5.21
CA VAL A 146 -16.62 -44.87 -4.36
C VAL A 146 -15.50 -44.07 -3.67
N LEU A 147 -14.39 -44.73 -3.29
CA LEU A 147 -13.21 -44.08 -2.73
C LEU A 147 -12.49 -43.19 -3.77
N GLN A 148 -12.30 -43.67 -5.00
CA GLN A 148 -11.77 -42.91 -6.14
C GLN A 148 -12.66 -41.70 -6.52
N GLU A 149 -13.99 -41.84 -6.41
CA GLU A 149 -14.93 -40.75 -6.71
C GLU A 149 -14.91 -39.62 -5.67
N ASN A 150 -14.53 -39.91 -4.41
CA ASN A 150 -14.65 -38.97 -3.28
C ASN A 150 -13.31 -38.55 -2.66
N THR A 151 -12.20 -39.20 -3.02
CA THR A 151 -10.86 -38.94 -2.46
C THR A 151 -9.79 -39.08 -3.57
N PRO A 152 -8.60 -38.46 -3.45
CA PRO A 152 -7.55 -38.52 -4.49
C PRO A 152 -6.78 -39.86 -4.51
N VAL A 153 -7.42 -40.95 -4.09
CA VAL A 153 -6.81 -42.25 -3.78
C VAL A 153 -7.22 -43.27 -4.83
N SER A 154 -6.25 -43.88 -5.51
CA SER A 154 -6.47 -44.70 -6.71
C SER A 154 -6.75 -46.16 -6.40
N SER A 155 -6.36 -46.66 -5.22
CA SER A 155 -6.62 -48.04 -4.78
C SER A 155 -6.63 -48.16 -3.26
N LEU A 156 -7.25 -49.20 -2.73
CA LEU A 156 -7.20 -49.59 -1.31
C LEU A 156 -5.78 -49.74 -0.74
N SER A 157 -4.78 -49.97 -1.61
CA SER A 157 -3.37 -50.05 -1.25
C SER A 157 -2.73 -48.71 -0.83
N GLU A 158 -3.32 -47.58 -1.23
CA GLU A 158 -2.80 -46.22 -1.00
C GLU A 158 -3.26 -45.59 0.34
N GLY A 159 -3.61 -46.41 1.34
CA GLY A 159 -4.24 -45.96 2.60
C GLY A 159 -3.50 -44.87 3.40
N LYS A 160 -2.20 -44.64 3.16
CA LYS A 160 -1.46 -43.49 3.73
C LYS A 160 -1.91 -42.16 3.13
N LEU A 161 -2.08 -42.09 1.80
CA LEU A 161 -2.55 -40.88 1.10
C LEU A 161 -3.98 -40.52 1.52
N LEU A 162 -4.82 -41.52 1.84
CA LEU A 162 -6.14 -41.29 2.42
C LEU A 162 -6.05 -40.60 3.79
N VAL A 163 -5.15 -41.06 4.67
CA VAL A 163 -4.94 -40.46 6.00
C VAL A 163 -4.37 -39.04 5.88
N GLU A 164 -3.41 -38.81 4.98
CA GLU A 164 -2.87 -37.48 4.69
C GLU A 164 -3.93 -36.52 4.14
N TYR A 165 -4.79 -36.98 3.22
CA TYR A 165 -5.92 -36.21 2.71
C TYR A 165 -6.94 -35.84 3.80
N LEU A 166 -7.32 -36.80 4.66
CA LEU A 166 -8.22 -36.58 5.79
C LEU A 166 -7.62 -35.62 6.83
N ASN A 167 -6.31 -35.71 7.08
CA ASN A 167 -5.59 -34.76 7.94
C ASN A 167 -5.57 -33.35 7.31
N GLY A 168 -5.30 -33.24 6.01
CA GLY A 168 -5.37 -31.97 5.28
C GLY A 168 -6.77 -31.34 5.29
N LEU A 169 -7.84 -32.15 5.21
CA LEU A 169 -9.21 -31.68 5.40
C LEU A 169 -9.47 -31.21 6.84
N ASN A 170 -8.94 -31.91 7.84
CA ASN A 170 -9.05 -31.53 9.25
C ASN A 170 -8.30 -30.22 9.54
N GLU A 171 -7.09 -30.04 9.01
CA GLU A 171 -6.32 -28.80 9.11
C GLU A 171 -6.97 -27.64 8.36
N LYS A 172 -7.44 -27.86 7.14
CA LYS A 172 -8.25 -26.87 6.40
C LYS A 172 -9.50 -26.47 7.19
N THR A 173 -10.16 -27.42 7.86
CA THR A 173 -11.32 -27.16 8.72
C THR A 173 -10.95 -26.39 9.98
N LYS A 174 -9.81 -26.68 10.63
CA LYS A 174 -9.28 -25.90 11.75
C LYS A 174 -8.93 -24.47 11.35
N LEU A 175 -8.26 -24.30 10.21
CA LEU A 175 -7.85 -22.99 9.68
C LEU A 175 -9.06 -22.15 9.28
N LEU A 176 -10.04 -22.75 8.58
CA LEU A 176 -11.32 -22.10 8.25
C LEU A 176 -12.08 -21.67 9.51
N ASN A 177 -12.17 -22.53 10.54
CA ASN A 177 -12.79 -22.16 11.81
C ASN A 177 -12.00 -21.07 12.56
N GLY A 178 -10.66 -21.04 12.43
CA GLY A 178 -9.81 -19.97 12.94
C GLY A 178 -10.11 -18.64 12.27
N GLU A 179 -10.20 -18.62 10.93
CA GLU A 179 -10.50 -17.41 10.17
C GLU A 179 -11.95 -16.96 10.37
N ILE A 180 -12.93 -17.87 10.49
CA ILE A 180 -14.32 -17.53 10.88
C ILE A 180 -14.34 -16.85 12.26
N ARG A 181 -13.59 -17.34 13.24
CA ARG A 181 -13.49 -16.71 14.57
C ARG A 181 -12.84 -15.33 14.50
N LYS A 182 -11.78 -15.18 13.69
CA LYS A 182 -11.11 -13.90 13.44
C LYS A 182 -12.04 -12.89 12.77
N LEU A 183 -12.66 -13.26 11.65
CA LEU A 183 -13.68 -12.45 10.95
C LEU A 183 -14.86 -12.10 11.85
N THR A 184 -15.31 -13.01 12.72
CA THR A 184 -16.36 -12.70 13.72
C THR A 184 -15.89 -11.64 14.72
N LYS A 185 -14.65 -11.77 15.25
CA LYS A 185 -14.07 -10.79 16.17
C LYS A 185 -13.86 -9.43 15.50
N ASP A 186 -13.37 -9.41 14.27
CA ASP A 186 -13.12 -8.20 13.50
C ASP A 186 -14.45 -7.53 13.09
N ASN A 187 -15.47 -8.30 12.68
CA ASN A 187 -16.82 -7.79 12.42
C ASN A 187 -17.46 -7.19 13.68
N ASN A 188 -17.32 -7.84 14.85
CA ASN A 188 -17.79 -7.29 16.12
C ASN A 188 -17.05 -5.99 16.50
N ASN A 189 -15.74 -5.90 16.23
CA ASN A 189 -14.95 -4.68 16.42
C ASN A 189 -15.36 -3.56 15.45
N MET A 190 -15.68 -3.89 14.19
CA MET A 190 -16.19 -2.92 13.23
C MET A 190 -17.62 -2.47 13.59
N ASN A 191 -18.51 -3.37 14.03
CA ASN A 191 -19.83 -3.01 14.55
C ASN A 191 -19.73 -2.09 15.76
N PHE A 192 -18.81 -2.33 16.70
CA PHE A 192 -18.58 -1.43 17.84
C PHE A 192 -18.11 -0.03 17.39
N LYS A 193 -17.22 0.04 16.39
CA LYS A 193 -16.83 1.33 15.77
C LYS A 193 -17.99 1.99 15.03
N LEU A 194 -18.84 1.22 14.34
CA LEU A 194 -20.00 1.71 13.61
C LEU A 194 -21.01 2.33 14.58
N VAL A 195 -21.35 1.64 15.67
CA VAL A 195 -22.19 2.17 16.76
C VAL A 195 -21.59 3.45 17.33
N LYS A 196 -20.29 3.48 17.62
CA LYS A 196 -19.64 4.70 18.14
C LYS A 196 -19.62 5.87 17.14
N LEU A 197 -19.52 5.58 15.84
CA LEU A 197 -19.66 6.59 14.78
C LEU A 197 -21.12 7.04 14.60
N GLU A 198 -22.10 6.16 14.78
CA GLU A 198 -23.51 6.54 14.83
C GLU A 198 -23.83 7.42 16.04
N GLU A 199 -23.29 7.10 17.23
CA GLU A 199 -23.43 7.92 18.43
C GLU A 199 -22.85 9.33 18.19
N SER A 200 -21.61 9.41 17.69
CA SER A 200 -20.99 10.69 17.32
C SER A 200 -21.76 11.44 16.23
N ASN A 201 -22.33 10.75 15.22
CA ASN A 201 -23.19 11.38 14.22
C ASN A 201 -24.55 11.84 14.80
N LYS A 202 -25.10 11.15 15.82
CA LYS A 202 -26.32 11.56 16.53
C LYS A 202 -26.05 12.82 17.37
N GLU A 203 -24.90 12.89 18.05
CA GLU A 203 -24.43 14.09 18.75
C GLU A 203 -24.24 15.26 17.77
N LEU A 204 -23.48 15.07 16.69
CA LEU A 204 -23.22 16.10 15.68
C LEU A 204 -24.51 16.60 15.01
N ASN A 205 -25.47 15.72 14.74
CA ASN A 205 -26.79 16.09 14.20
C ASN A 205 -27.62 16.89 15.23
N ASN A 206 -27.51 16.59 16.53
CA ASN A 206 -28.14 17.39 17.58
C ASN A 206 -27.48 18.78 17.72
N ASP A 207 -26.17 18.89 17.52
CA ASP A 207 -25.49 20.20 17.48
C ASP A 207 -25.79 20.98 16.19
N VAL A 208 -25.97 20.31 15.04
CA VAL A 208 -26.50 20.95 13.82
C VAL A 208 -27.92 21.50 14.05
N LYS A 209 -28.80 20.78 14.75
CA LYS A 209 -30.13 21.30 15.13
C LYS A 209 -30.03 22.50 16.08
N ARG A 210 -29.09 22.49 17.03
CA ARG A 210 -28.82 23.65 17.91
C ARG A 210 -28.34 24.87 17.11
N LEU A 211 -27.46 24.66 16.12
CA LEU A 211 -27.01 25.72 15.22
C LEU A 211 -28.14 26.25 14.33
N ASP A 212 -29.06 25.39 13.85
CA ASP A 212 -30.26 25.81 13.12
C ASP A 212 -31.22 26.62 14.01
N THR A 213 -31.43 26.26 15.28
CA THR A 213 -32.20 27.09 16.22
C THR A 213 -31.52 28.44 16.50
N ILE A 214 -30.20 28.47 16.73
CA ILE A 214 -29.43 29.71 16.94
C ILE A 214 -29.43 30.59 15.68
N GLN A 215 -29.39 30.00 14.49
CA GLN A 215 -29.47 30.72 13.22
C GLN A 215 -30.86 31.35 13.02
N LYS A 216 -31.94 30.67 13.42
CA LYS A 216 -33.31 31.22 13.41
C LYS A 216 -33.50 32.32 14.44
N GLU A 217 -32.96 32.16 15.65
CA GLU A 217 -32.93 33.23 16.66
C GLU A 217 -32.16 34.45 16.15
N LYS A 218 -31.01 34.24 15.48
CA LYS A 218 -30.23 35.29 14.83
C LYS A 218 -30.98 35.96 13.67
N GLU A 219 -31.74 35.22 12.87
CA GLU A 219 -32.55 35.76 11.78
C GLU A 219 -33.71 36.61 12.30
N VAL A 220 -34.42 36.16 13.34
CA VAL A 220 -35.45 36.95 14.05
C VAL A 220 -34.85 38.20 14.70
N MET A 221 -33.65 38.10 15.29
CA MET A 221 -32.93 39.27 15.82
C MET A 221 -32.44 40.21 14.70
N GLY A 222 -32.11 39.67 13.51
CA GLY A 222 -31.80 40.45 12.30
C GLY A 222 -33.01 41.28 11.87
N GLN A 223 -34.14 40.61 11.59
CA GLN A 223 -35.41 41.27 11.27
C GLN A 223 -35.82 42.33 12.33
N LYS A 224 -35.53 42.07 13.61
CA LYS A 224 -35.75 43.05 14.67
C LYS A 224 -34.81 44.26 14.56
N VAL A 225 -33.52 44.06 14.30
CA VAL A 225 -32.56 45.16 14.05
C VAL A 225 -32.95 45.95 12.80
N ASP A 226 -33.34 45.27 11.72
CA ASP A 226 -33.81 45.91 10.49
C ASP A 226 -35.07 46.75 10.75
N SER A 227 -36.05 46.23 11.49
CA SER A 227 -37.25 46.99 11.85
C SER A 227 -36.98 48.21 12.75
N MET A 228 -36.00 48.12 13.67
CA MET A 228 -35.54 49.29 14.42
C MET A 228 -34.76 50.26 13.53
N SER A 229 -34.05 49.79 12.51
CA SER A 229 -33.34 50.65 11.55
C SER A 229 -34.33 51.42 10.67
N GLU A 230 -35.39 50.77 10.19
CA GLU A 230 -36.51 51.46 9.52
C GLU A 230 -37.19 52.48 10.44
N GLU A 231 -37.41 52.15 11.72
CA GLU A 231 -38.03 53.07 12.67
C GLU A 231 -37.13 54.29 12.94
N LEU A 232 -35.81 54.09 13.10
CA LEU A 232 -34.82 55.17 13.19
C LEU A 232 -34.76 56.00 11.91
N GLU A 233 -34.84 55.40 10.72
CA GLU A 233 -34.86 56.13 9.45
C GLU A 233 -36.16 56.94 9.28
N ARG A 234 -37.31 56.40 9.71
CA ARG A 234 -38.59 57.14 9.75
C ARG A 234 -38.52 58.32 10.73
N ILE A 235 -37.91 58.13 11.90
CA ILE A 235 -37.67 59.20 12.89
C ILE A 235 -36.71 60.25 12.31
N ASN A 236 -35.63 59.87 11.62
CA ASN A 236 -34.72 60.82 11.00
C ASN A 236 -35.42 61.62 9.90
N ASN A 237 -36.12 60.96 8.97
CA ASN A 237 -36.93 61.62 7.94
C ASN A 237 -38.04 62.51 8.52
N HIS A 238 -38.55 62.22 9.72
CA HIS A 238 -39.48 63.10 10.43
C HIS A 238 -38.76 64.31 11.05
N ASN A 239 -37.59 64.13 11.65
CA ASN A 239 -36.74 65.22 12.14
C ASN A 239 -36.25 66.13 10.99
N ASP A 240 -35.91 65.59 9.83
CA ASP A 240 -35.52 66.36 8.64
C ASP A 240 -36.70 67.21 8.13
N LYS A 241 -37.91 66.64 8.12
CA LYS A 241 -39.14 67.40 7.84
C LYS A 241 -39.39 68.47 8.88
N LEU A 242 -39.36 68.15 10.17
CA LEU A 242 -39.52 69.13 11.25
C LEU A 242 -38.46 70.23 11.20
N THR A 243 -37.22 69.92 10.81
CA THR A 243 -36.13 70.91 10.66
C THR A 243 -36.37 71.79 9.44
N LYS A 244 -36.87 71.22 8.33
CA LYS A 244 -37.27 71.99 7.14
C LYS A 244 -38.50 72.86 7.40
N ASP A 245 -39.48 72.37 8.15
CA ASP A 245 -40.70 73.08 8.51
C ASP A 245 -40.39 74.18 9.54
N LEU A 246 -39.52 73.91 10.53
CA LEU A 246 -38.97 74.94 11.43
C LEU A 246 -38.25 76.01 10.63
N LYS A 247 -37.38 75.64 9.68
CA LYS A 247 -36.70 76.62 8.83
C LYS A 247 -37.69 77.40 7.97
N GLY A 248 -38.69 76.75 7.37
CA GLY A 248 -39.74 77.43 6.61
C GLY A 248 -40.56 78.39 7.49
N LYS A 249 -40.76 78.06 8.77
CA LYS A 249 -41.35 78.97 9.76
C LYS A 249 -40.40 80.06 10.24
N GLU A 250 -39.10 79.83 10.24
CA GLU A 250 -38.07 80.84 10.51
C GLU A 250 -37.95 81.84 9.36
N ASP A 251 -37.96 81.35 8.11
CA ASP A 251 -38.07 82.13 6.87
C ASP A 251 -39.41 82.90 6.81
N GLU A 252 -40.55 82.29 7.20
CA GLU A 252 -41.83 83.00 7.36
C GLU A 252 -41.77 84.06 8.48
N ILE A 253 -41.10 83.80 9.61
CA ILE A 253 -40.92 84.77 10.69
C ILE A 253 -40.00 85.92 10.27
N GLU A 254 -38.98 85.67 9.44
CA GLU A 254 -38.16 86.75 8.87
C GLU A 254 -38.94 87.57 7.84
N ASN A 255 -39.72 86.92 6.96
CA ASN A 255 -40.63 87.62 6.04
C ASN A 255 -41.72 88.40 6.79
N LEU A 256 -42.30 87.86 7.86
CA LEU A 256 -43.27 88.55 8.71
C LEU A 256 -42.61 89.68 9.52
N LYS A 257 -41.34 89.56 9.93
CA LYS A 257 -40.59 90.70 10.51
C LYS A 257 -40.36 91.79 9.48
N LEU A 258 -39.99 91.44 8.25
CA LEU A 258 -39.85 92.40 7.15
C LEU A 258 -41.21 93.07 6.86
N GLU A 259 -42.28 92.30 6.71
CA GLU A 259 -43.64 92.80 6.50
C GLU A 259 -44.18 93.59 7.72
N ILE A 260 -43.73 93.30 8.95
CA ILE A 260 -43.97 94.13 10.13
C ILE A 260 -43.17 95.44 10.04
N THR A 261 -41.89 95.44 9.62
CA THR A 261 -41.16 96.71 9.43
C THR A 261 -41.70 97.55 8.27
N GLU A 262 -42.17 96.90 7.20
CA GLU A 262 -42.93 97.58 6.14
C GLU A 262 -44.26 98.10 6.68
N ARG A 263 -45.02 97.30 7.43
CA ARG A 263 -46.27 97.77 8.07
C ARG A 263 -46.04 98.83 9.13
N ASP A 264 -44.92 98.86 9.87
CA ASP A 264 -44.60 99.93 10.83
C ASP A 264 -44.25 101.24 10.10
N ASN A 265 -43.55 101.13 8.96
CA ASN A 265 -43.31 102.29 8.10
C ASN A 265 -44.61 102.74 7.42
N LYS A 266 -45.47 101.80 7.01
CA LYS A 266 -46.79 102.07 6.44
C LYS A 266 -47.81 102.52 7.48
N ILE A 267 -47.61 102.18 8.76
CA ILE A 267 -48.36 102.71 9.90
C ILE A 267 -47.92 104.14 10.16
N LYS A 268 -46.67 104.55 9.93
CA LYS A 268 -46.31 105.98 9.92
C LYS A 268 -46.94 106.73 8.74
N GLU A 269 -47.00 106.11 7.54
CA GLU A 269 -47.75 106.66 6.40
C GLU A 269 -49.28 106.68 6.62
N LEU A 270 -49.81 105.71 7.37
CA LEU A 270 -51.23 105.61 7.72
C LEU A 270 -51.59 106.44 8.95
N GLU A 271 -50.70 106.72 9.90
CA GLU A 271 -50.92 107.75 10.93
C GLU A 271 -51.02 109.13 10.27
N PHE A 272 -50.23 109.37 9.22
CA PHE A 272 -50.32 110.58 8.41
C PHE A 272 -51.61 110.66 7.56
N THR A 273 -52.21 109.53 7.14
CA THR A 273 -53.39 109.50 6.24
C THR A 273 -54.70 109.06 6.87
N VAL A 274 -54.72 108.41 8.04
CA VAL A 274 -55.93 108.05 8.84
C VAL A 274 -56.43 109.23 9.69
N SER A 275 -55.68 110.34 9.70
CA SER A 275 -56.26 111.68 9.93
C SER A 275 -57.37 112.03 8.90
N THR A 276 -57.48 111.28 7.80
CA THR A 276 -58.55 111.38 6.79
C THR A 276 -59.20 110.04 6.49
N SER A 277 -60.49 109.91 6.83
CA SER A 277 -61.40 108.81 6.42
C SER A 277 -61.13 107.41 6.98
N ALA A 278 -61.44 107.19 8.25
CA ALA A 278 -61.67 105.85 8.81
C ALA A 278 -63.15 105.43 8.70
N LYS A 279 -63.43 104.35 7.94
CA LYS A 279 -64.69 103.54 7.84
C LYS A 279 -64.36 102.34 6.92
N GLU A 280 -64.79 101.08 7.07
CA GLU A 280 -65.52 100.25 8.06
C GLU A 280 -65.02 98.79 7.78
N LEU A 281 -64.68 97.92 8.74
CA LEU A 281 -65.56 97.04 9.57
C LEU A 281 -66.59 96.19 8.75
N THR A 282 -66.78 94.86 8.90
CA THR A 282 -66.01 93.71 9.46
C THR A 282 -66.72 92.36 9.13
N THR A 283 -65.97 91.27 8.90
CA THR A 283 -66.24 89.82 9.21
C THR A 283 -67.57 89.07 8.86
N GLU A 284 -67.42 87.86 8.23
CA GLU A 284 -67.95 86.51 8.64
C GLU A 284 -69.04 85.73 7.84
N SER A 285 -68.88 84.39 7.82
CA SER A 285 -69.87 83.26 7.72
C SER A 285 -70.29 82.53 6.40
N GLU A 286 -70.04 81.19 6.39
CA GLU A 286 -70.78 79.98 5.91
C GLU A 286 -71.55 79.76 4.54
N LYS A 287 -71.47 78.48 4.07
CA LYS A 287 -72.44 77.62 3.29
C LYS A 287 -72.72 77.82 1.75
N VAL A 288 -72.23 76.86 0.92
CA VAL A 288 -72.98 75.80 0.13
C VAL A 288 -74.36 76.18 -0.49
N PRO A 289 -74.72 75.93 -1.82
CA PRO A 289 -74.63 74.62 -2.56
C PRO A 289 -74.55 74.58 -4.16
N THR A 290 -74.56 73.35 -4.74
CA THR A 290 -75.21 72.83 -6.02
C THR A 290 -74.77 73.09 -7.50
N GLU A 291 -74.94 72.02 -8.31
CA GLU A 291 -75.43 71.88 -9.73
C GLU A 291 -74.60 72.19 -11.01
N LYS A 292 -74.73 71.29 -12.04
CA LYS A 292 -75.10 71.50 -13.48
C LYS A 292 -74.75 70.27 -14.39
N GLU A 293 -75.68 69.71 -15.20
CA GLU A 293 -75.89 69.81 -16.70
C GLU A 293 -74.91 68.94 -17.57
N ASP A 294 -75.21 68.38 -18.77
CA ASP A 294 -76.41 68.40 -19.66
C ASP A 294 -76.43 67.29 -20.76
N THR A 295 -77.61 66.99 -21.38
CA THR A 295 -77.87 66.44 -22.78
C THR A 295 -77.25 65.07 -23.27
N ASP A 296 -77.70 64.32 -24.32
CA ASP A 296 -78.92 64.25 -25.20
C ASP A 296 -79.18 62.80 -25.78
N LYS A 297 -80.07 62.67 -26.80
CA LYS A 297 -80.58 61.46 -27.53
C LYS A 297 -79.67 61.00 -28.73
N ASP A 298 -79.98 60.07 -29.67
CA ASP A 298 -81.22 59.38 -30.13
C ASP A 298 -80.97 58.08 -30.98
N SER A 299 -82.06 57.32 -31.27
CA SER A 299 -82.40 56.47 -32.45
C SER A 299 -81.44 55.44 -33.12
N THR A 300 -81.75 54.14 -32.94
CA THR A 300 -81.89 53.01 -33.92
C THR A 300 -81.06 52.88 -35.23
N SER A 301 -80.43 51.69 -35.43
CA SER A 301 -80.67 50.67 -36.52
C SER A 301 -79.40 49.97 -37.11
N ASP A 302 -79.62 48.75 -37.63
CA ASP A 302 -78.85 47.95 -38.61
C ASP A 302 -77.33 47.62 -38.44
N ASN A 303 -77.05 46.48 -37.78
CA ASN A 303 -76.64 45.18 -38.37
C ASN A 303 -75.43 45.05 -39.37
N ILE A 304 -74.84 43.83 -39.36
CA ILE A 304 -73.95 43.17 -40.37
C ILE A 304 -72.41 43.19 -40.14
N ASN A 305 -71.83 41.98 -40.19
CA ASN A 305 -70.42 41.56 -40.45
C ASN A 305 -69.31 41.76 -39.38
N ASN A 306 -68.36 40.82 -39.20
CA ASN A 306 -68.34 39.40 -39.62
C ASN A 306 -67.31 38.54 -38.82
N ASN A 307 -67.23 37.24 -39.16
CA ASN A 307 -66.37 36.13 -38.65
C ASN A 307 -67.10 35.27 -37.59
N SER A 308 -67.45 33.99 -37.81
CA SER A 308 -66.93 32.94 -38.73
C SER A 308 -65.47 32.55 -38.43
N ASP A 309 -65.08 31.29 -38.23
CA ASP A 309 -65.78 30.00 -38.46
C ASP A 309 -65.61 29.02 -37.28
N THR A 310 -66.61 28.15 -37.05
CA THR A 310 -66.48 26.77 -36.48
C THR A 310 -67.82 26.07 -36.20
N VAL A 311 -68.94 26.80 -36.10
CA VAL A 311 -70.26 26.25 -35.73
C VAL A 311 -71.04 25.62 -36.91
N ASN A 312 -70.58 25.83 -38.16
CA ASN A 312 -71.34 25.47 -39.37
C ASN A 312 -71.34 23.98 -39.77
N THR A 313 -70.62 23.10 -39.06
CA THR A 313 -70.49 21.68 -39.45
C THR A 313 -71.60 20.77 -38.91
N GLU A 314 -72.10 21.01 -37.70
CA GLU A 314 -73.10 20.12 -37.07
C GLU A 314 -74.54 20.45 -37.48
N ILE A 315 -74.83 21.73 -37.76
CA ILE A 315 -76.15 22.20 -38.23
C ILE A 315 -76.52 21.59 -39.60
N LEU A 316 -75.53 21.29 -40.45
CA LEU A 316 -75.75 20.69 -41.77
C LEU A 316 -76.19 19.22 -41.71
N GLN A 317 -75.78 18.44 -40.69
CA GLN A 317 -76.16 17.02 -40.59
C GLN A 317 -77.62 16.85 -40.12
N LEU A 318 -78.09 17.66 -39.17
CA LEU A 318 -79.48 17.60 -38.71
C LEU A 318 -80.48 18.11 -39.76
N LYS A 319 -80.10 19.11 -40.57
CA LYS A 319 -80.96 19.62 -41.65
C LYS A 319 -81.17 18.61 -42.79
N SER A 320 -80.24 17.66 -42.97
CA SER A 320 -80.34 16.58 -43.96
C SER A 320 -81.34 15.47 -43.57
N GLN A 321 -81.72 15.35 -42.29
CA GLN A 321 -82.59 14.27 -41.82
C GLN A 321 -84.08 14.66 -41.74
N LEU A 322 -84.40 15.96 -41.75
CA LEU A 322 -85.78 16.45 -41.77
C LEU A 322 -86.41 16.27 -43.17
N SER A 323 -85.73 16.77 -44.20
CA SER A 323 -86.21 16.78 -45.59
C SER A 323 -86.49 15.38 -46.16
N ALA A 324 -85.76 14.35 -45.71
CA ALA A 324 -86.00 12.98 -46.12
C ALA A 324 -87.32 12.39 -45.57
N LYS A 325 -87.86 12.95 -44.47
CA LYS A 325 -89.14 12.52 -43.88
C LYS A 325 -90.34 13.35 -44.35
N GLU A 326 -90.11 14.50 -44.97
CA GLU A 326 -91.18 15.33 -45.54
C GLU A 326 -91.68 14.72 -46.87
N VAL A 327 -90.78 14.21 -47.72
CA VAL A 327 -91.14 13.52 -48.98
C VAL A 327 -91.98 12.25 -48.76
N GLU A 328 -91.63 11.44 -47.75
CA GLU A 328 -92.35 10.20 -47.40
C GLU A 328 -93.79 10.45 -46.89
N VAL A 329 -94.09 11.68 -46.44
CA VAL A 329 -95.45 12.10 -46.06
C VAL A 329 -96.24 12.57 -47.27
N GLU A 330 -95.58 13.19 -48.24
CA GLU A 330 -96.22 13.72 -49.46
C GLU A 330 -96.68 12.56 -50.37
N GLU A 331 -95.84 11.54 -50.59
CA GLU A 331 -96.21 10.32 -51.34
C GLU A 331 -97.43 9.60 -50.73
N LEU A 332 -97.50 9.48 -49.39
CA LEU A 332 -98.64 8.87 -48.69
C LEU A 332 -99.94 9.69 -48.78
N THR A 333 -99.88 10.99 -49.13
CA THR A 333 -101.09 11.77 -49.39
C THR A 333 -101.65 11.58 -50.79
N GLU A 334 -100.86 11.12 -51.77
CA GLU A 334 -101.35 10.83 -53.13
C GLU A 334 -102.04 9.46 -53.26
N GLU A 335 -101.67 8.45 -52.45
CA GLU A 335 -102.44 7.20 -52.36
C GLU A 335 -103.86 7.42 -51.77
N ILE A 336 -104.01 8.39 -50.85
CA ILE A 336 -105.29 8.67 -50.20
C ILE A 336 -106.28 9.41 -51.13
N THR A 337 -105.81 10.19 -52.10
CA THR A 337 -106.67 10.85 -53.09
C THR A 337 -107.17 9.86 -54.14
N THR A 338 -106.30 9.01 -54.69
CA THR A 338 -106.67 8.04 -55.75
C THR A 338 -107.69 7.00 -55.30
N LEU A 339 -107.64 6.54 -54.05
CA LEU A 339 -108.65 5.65 -53.46
C LEU A 339 -110.03 6.31 -53.27
N LYS A 340 -110.10 7.64 -53.27
CA LYS A 340 -111.34 8.40 -53.02
C LYS A 340 -112.22 8.50 -54.25
N ASP A 341 -111.62 8.66 -55.43
CA ASP A 341 -112.37 8.78 -56.69
C ASP A 341 -112.98 7.44 -57.12
N GLN A 342 -112.29 6.32 -56.90
CA GLN A 342 -112.83 4.97 -57.17
C GLN A 342 -114.13 4.65 -56.42
N LEU A 343 -114.36 5.31 -55.27
CA LEU A 343 -115.57 5.14 -54.46
C LEU A 343 -116.77 5.96 -54.99
N LYS A 344 -116.52 6.95 -55.86
CA LYS A 344 -117.56 7.78 -56.48
C LYS A 344 -118.28 7.02 -57.62
N ASP A 345 -117.52 6.44 -58.54
CA ASP A 345 -118.07 5.81 -59.76
C ASP A 345 -119.04 4.66 -59.45
N LYS A 346 -118.74 3.88 -58.40
CA LYS A 346 -119.60 2.78 -57.92
C LYS A 346 -120.91 3.23 -57.27
N ASN A 347 -121.08 4.52 -56.99
CA ASN A 347 -122.31 5.07 -56.41
C ASN A 347 -123.29 5.60 -57.49
N GLU A 348 -122.80 5.93 -58.69
CA GLU A 348 -123.65 6.36 -59.81
C GLU A 348 -124.36 5.15 -60.47
N GLU A 349 -123.66 4.01 -60.58
CA GLU A 349 -124.19 2.72 -61.09
C GLU A 349 -125.41 2.17 -60.30
N ILE A 350 -125.61 2.62 -59.05
CA ILE A 350 -126.74 2.20 -58.20
C ILE A 350 -128.03 2.99 -58.50
N GLN A 351 -127.92 4.17 -59.13
CA GLN A 351 -129.06 5.06 -59.34
C GLN A 351 -129.94 4.62 -60.53
N ASP A 352 -129.33 4.18 -61.64
CA ASP A 352 -130.05 3.78 -62.87
C ASP A 352 -131.00 2.58 -62.65
N LEU A 353 -130.69 1.71 -61.69
CA LEU A 353 -131.52 0.54 -61.35
C LEU A 353 -132.85 0.89 -60.65
N ARG A 354 -133.12 2.16 -60.32
CA ARG A 354 -134.37 2.57 -59.65
C ARG A 354 -135.51 2.94 -60.59
N ASP A 355 -135.25 3.58 -61.72
CA ASP A 355 -136.33 4.14 -62.53
C ASP A 355 -137.12 3.07 -63.31
N SER A 356 -136.49 1.94 -63.67
CA SER A 356 -137.16 0.80 -64.34
C SER A 356 -138.29 0.14 -63.52
N VAL A 357 -138.37 0.41 -62.21
CA VAL A 357 -139.43 -0.13 -61.33
C VAL A 357 -140.73 0.70 -61.42
N LYS A 358 -140.66 1.92 -61.97
CA LYS A 358 -141.72 2.94 -61.90
C LYS A 358 -142.82 2.77 -62.94
N GLU A 359 -142.53 2.07 -64.04
CA GLU A 359 -143.40 2.01 -65.23
C GLU A 359 -144.51 0.95 -65.13
N ILE A 360 -144.31 -0.08 -64.28
CA ILE A 360 -145.24 -1.22 -64.09
C ILE A 360 -146.55 -0.81 -63.36
N GLY A 361 -146.61 0.39 -62.76
CA GLY A 361 -147.74 0.80 -61.90
C GLY A 361 -149.02 1.26 -62.61
N ASN A 362 -148.99 1.52 -63.93
CA ASN A 362 -150.04 2.32 -64.59
C ASN A 362 -151.19 1.53 -65.24
N GLU A 363 -151.11 0.21 -65.37
CA GLU A 363 -152.12 -0.58 -66.11
C GLU A 363 -153.41 -0.91 -65.32
N LEU A 364 -153.48 -0.56 -64.02
CA LEU A 364 -154.57 -1.01 -63.13
C LEU A 364 -155.87 -0.16 -63.20
N VAL A 365 -155.87 0.96 -63.94
CA VAL A 365 -156.98 1.95 -63.91
C VAL A 365 -158.00 1.74 -65.04
N THR A 366 -157.64 1.05 -66.12
CA THR A 366 -158.43 0.89 -67.36
C THR A 366 -159.44 -0.27 -67.32
N SER A 367 -160.07 -0.54 -66.16
CA SER A 367 -161.02 -1.65 -66.00
C SER A 367 -162.17 -1.32 -65.03
N LYS A 368 -162.88 -0.22 -65.30
CA LYS A 368 -164.04 0.21 -64.50
C LYS A 368 -165.25 0.76 -65.29
N ASP A 369 -165.10 1.03 -66.58
CA ASP A 369 -166.14 1.68 -67.41
C ASP A 369 -167.03 0.71 -68.22
N GLU A 370 -167.06 -0.58 -67.86
CA GLU A 370 -167.94 -1.56 -68.51
C GLU A 370 -169.11 -2.02 -67.61
N ILE A 371 -170.32 -2.00 -68.19
CA ILE A 371 -171.58 -2.62 -67.74
C ILE A 371 -172.31 -1.92 -66.56
N LYS A 372 -173.29 -1.05 -66.90
CA LYS A 372 -174.71 -1.43 -66.68
C LYS A 372 -175.77 -0.72 -67.57
N SER A 373 -176.23 -1.49 -68.55
CA SER A 373 -177.45 -1.38 -69.38
C SER A 373 -178.75 -1.69 -68.60
N LEU A 374 -180.03 -1.41 -69.01
CA LEU A 374 -180.65 -0.81 -70.23
C LEU A 374 -182.17 -0.40 -70.04
N LYS A 375 -182.75 0.44 -70.93
CA LYS A 375 -184.20 0.88 -71.22
C LYS A 375 -184.47 2.41 -71.06
N SER A 376 -185.37 3.19 -71.73
CA SER A 376 -186.47 3.11 -72.76
C SER A 376 -187.97 2.96 -72.31
N SER A 377 -189.03 3.56 -72.93
CA SER A 377 -189.23 4.72 -73.87
C SER A 377 -190.72 5.17 -74.16
N GLN A 378 -190.98 6.51 -74.25
CA GLN A 378 -191.77 7.30 -75.29
C GLN A 378 -193.34 7.27 -75.53
N LYS A 379 -194.06 8.36 -75.11
CA LYS A 379 -195.17 9.24 -75.74
C LYS A 379 -196.65 8.80 -76.18
N SER A 380 -197.69 9.68 -76.00
CA SER A 380 -198.92 10.01 -76.87
C SER A 380 -200.41 10.02 -76.28
N THR A 381 -201.48 10.49 -77.02
CA THR A 381 -202.86 11.00 -76.59
C THR A 381 -204.08 10.84 -77.59
N ASP A 382 -205.35 11.32 -77.31
CA ASP A 382 -206.37 12.06 -78.21
C ASP A 382 -207.95 11.97 -77.92
N SER A 383 -208.90 12.40 -78.82
CA SER A 383 -210.32 12.93 -78.64
C SER A 383 -211.55 12.07 -79.17
N GLU A 384 -212.86 12.41 -79.44
CA GLU A 384 -213.79 13.60 -79.75
C GLU A 384 -215.31 13.25 -79.34
N ASP A 385 -216.55 13.77 -79.69
CA ASP A 385 -217.26 14.78 -80.59
C ASP A 385 -218.70 15.30 -80.08
N SER A 386 -219.85 15.17 -80.83
CA SER A 386 -221.11 16.04 -80.82
C SER A 386 -222.47 15.32 -81.22
N THR A 387 -223.75 15.80 -81.47
CA THR A 387 -224.71 17.00 -81.42
C THR A 387 -226.22 16.45 -81.26
N ILE A 388 -227.45 17.01 -81.49
CA ILE A 388 -228.14 18.27 -82.02
C ILE A 388 -229.59 18.57 -81.41
N LYS A 389 -230.67 18.93 -82.16
CA LYS A 389 -232.08 19.37 -81.76
C LYS A 389 -233.25 18.59 -82.49
N GLU A 390 -234.60 18.87 -82.54
CA GLU A 390 -235.61 19.90 -82.08
C GLU A 390 -237.12 19.40 -82.24
N ASP A 391 -238.10 19.72 -81.32
CA ASP A 391 -239.60 19.75 -81.52
C ASP A 391 -240.34 20.36 -80.26
N ILE A 392 -240.47 21.68 -80.18
CA ILE A 392 -240.49 22.41 -78.87
C ILE A 392 -241.88 22.72 -78.26
N ASN A 393 -242.97 22.74 -79.01
CA ASN A 393 -244.04 23.72 -78.75
C ASN A 393 -245.32 23.25 -77.98
N LEU A 394 -245.35 22.03 -77.43
CA LEU A 394 -246.43 21.55 -76.52
C LEU A 394 -245.90 21.14 -75.13
N GLN A 395 -244.80 21.79 -74.77
CA GLN A 395 -244.07 21.80 -73.50
C GLN A 395 -244.88 22.47 -72.35
N ILE A 396 -244.20 22.76 -71.25
CA ILE A 396 -244.58 23.73 -70.20
C ILE A 396 -245.58 23.20 -69.17
N LYS A 397 -246.86 22.98 -69.53
CA LYS A 397 -247.93 23.08 -68.51
C LYS A 397 -248.00 21.94 -67.48
N ASP A 398 -247.57 20.72 -67.81
CA ASP A 398 -247.55 19.59 -66.87
C ASP A 398 -246.26 19.52 -66.01
N TRP A 399 -245.22 20.27 -66.40
CA TRP A 399 -243.87 20.18 -65.80
C TRP A 399 -243.74 20.91 -64.45
N GLU A 400 -244.56 21.93 -64.17
CA GLU A 400 -244.43 22.73 -62.94
C GLU A 400 -244.74 21.96 -61.65
N SER A 401 -245.74 21.07 -61.66
CA SER A 401 -246.28 20.53 -60.40
C SER A 401 -245.39 19.44 -59.76
N LYS A 402 -244.79 18.55 -60.55
CA LYS A 402 -243.91 17.49 -60.00
C LYS A 402 -242.52 18.01 -59.60
N TYR A 403 -242.08 19.16 -60.12
CA TYR A 403 -240.82 19.80 -59.72
C TYR A 403 -240.74 20.01 -58.19
N LYS A 404 -241.85 20.42 -57.56
CA LYS A 404 -241.95 20.59 -56.10
C LYS A 404 -241.67 19.33 -55.28
N SER A 405 -241.84 18.12 -55.84
CA SER A 405 -241.57 16.87 -55.13
C SER A 405 -240.06 16.64 -54.96
N LYS A 406 -239.28 16.80 -56.03
CA LYS A 406 -237.82 16.60 -56.00
C LYS A 406 -237.07 17.65 -55.17
N VAL A 407 -237.62 18.85 -55.03
CA VAL A 407 -236.98 19.93 -54.24
C VAL A 407 -236.82 19.55 -52.75
N LYS A 408 -237.73 18.75 -52.17
CA LYS A 408 -237.56 18.25 -50.79
C LYS A 408 -236.50 17.16 -50.67
N GLU A 409 -236.43 16.26 -51.65
CA GLU A 409 -235.47 15.14 -51.67
C GLU A 409 -234.02 15.63 -51.81
N ASN A 410 -233.79 16.66 -52.62
CA ASN A 410 -232.50 17.35 -52.76
C ASN A 410 -232.05 18.14 -51.50
N GLY A 411 -232.92 18.33 -50.51
CA GLY A 411 -232.56 18.99 -49.25
C GLY A 411 -231.71 18.07 -48.36
N ASN A 412 -232.25 16.89 -48.04
CA ASN A 412 -231.66 15.96 -47.06
C ASN A 412 -230.29 15.45 -47.52
N LEU A 413 -230.12 15.15 -48.81
CA LEU A 413 -228.84 14.70 -49.39
C LEU A 413 -227.71 15.75 -49.30
N LYS A 414 -228.02 17.01 -48.96
CA LYS A 414 -227.01 18.06 -48.80
C LYS A 414 -226.43 18.13 -47.40
N GLU A 415 -227.22 17.83 -46.36
CA GLU A 415 -226.73 17.81 -44.97
C GLU A 415 -225.74 16.64 -44.72
N GLU A 416 -225.97 15.50 -45.38
CA GLU A 416 -225.09 14.33 -45.30
C GLU A 416 -223.71 14.58 -45.93
N LEU A 417 -223.63 15.42 -46.98
CA LEU A 417 -222.39 15.79 -47.66
C LEU A 417 -221.49 16.70 -46.78
N ASP A 418 -222.10 17.65 -46.06
CA ASP A 418 -221.37 18.60 -45.21
C ASP A 418 -220.79 17.93 -43.94
N LEU A 419 -221.37 16.82 -43.48
CA LEU A 419 -220.78 15.97 -42.43
C LEU A 419 -219.52 15.24 -42.92
N ALA A 420 -219.59 14.56 -44.06
CA ALA A 420 -218.48 13.77 -44.59
C ALA A 420 -217.22 14.63 -44.91
N THR A 421 -217.41 15.87 -45.35
CA THR A 421 -216.28 16.79 -45.63
C THR A 421 -215.59 17.32 -44.37
N ARG A 422 -216.19 17.15 -43.19
CA ARG A 422 -215.63 17.59 -41.90
C ARG A 422 -214.62 16.59 -41.35
N GLU A 423 -214.96 15.30 -41.31
CA GLU A 423 -214.07 14.24 -40.79
C GLU A 423 -212.75 14.11 -41.57
N SER A 424 -212.79 14.35 -42.89
CA SER A 424 -211.62 14.27 -43.76
C SER A 424 -210.52 15.26 -43.36
N LYS A 425 -210.90 16.48 -42.95
CA LYS A 425 -209.95 17.55 -42.59
C LYS A 425 -209.25 17.31 -41.25
N GLU A 426 -209.86 16.57 -40.34
CA GLU A 426 -209.32 16.34 -39.00
C GLU A 426 -208.10 15.41 -39.05
N LYS A 427 -208.20 14.31 -39.83
CA LYS A 427 -207.14 13.30 -40.03
C LYS A 427 -205.87 13.88 -40.66
N GLU A 428 -205.99 14.88 -41.55
CA GLU A 428 -204.84 15.56 -42.17
C GLU A 428 -203.97 16.32 -41.14
N THR A 429 -204.53 16.70 -39.99
CA THR A 429 -203.82 17.49 -38.96
C THR A 429 -202.99 16.66 -37.99
N GLU A 430 -203.31 15.38 -37.80
CA GLU A 430 -202.51 14.47 -36.97
C GLU A 430 -201.26 14.00 -37.71
N GLN A 431 -201.40 13.64 -38.99
CA GLN A 431 -200.32 13.05 -39.78
C GLN A 431 -199.10 13.98 -39.94
N LYS A 432 -199.31 15.30 -39.92
CA LYS A 432 -198.23 16.30 -39.99
C LYS A 432 -197.44 16.43 -38.68
N LYS A 433 -198.04 16.12 -37.53
CA LYS A 433 -197.38 16.25 -36.20
C LYS A 433 -196.35 15.14 -35.96
N SER A 434 -196.61 13.92 -36.44
CA SER A 434 -195.70 12.78 -36.26
C SER A 434 -194.45 12.87 -37.13
N GLU A 435 -194.57 13.39 -38.36
CA GLU A 435 -193.42 13.60 -39.25
C GLU A 435 -192.40 14.61 -38.67
N GLU A 436 -192.89 15.66 -38.02
CA GLU A 436 -192.03 16.68 -37.39
C GLU A 436 -191.23 16.12 -36.20
N GLN A 437 -191.79 15.18 -35.43
CA GLN A 437 -191.08 14.51 -34.35
C GLN A 437 -189.94 13.61 -34.87
N LEU A 438 -190.19 12.85 -35.94
CA LEU A 438 -189.18 11.99 -36.58
C LEU A 438 -187.99 12.82 -37.12
N ARG A 439 -188.26 13.96 -37.77
CA ARG A 439 -187.21 14.87 -38.27
C ARG A 439 -186.30 15.36 -37.14
N LYS A 440 -186.86 15.73 -35.98
CA LYS A 440 -186.10 16.18 -34.80
C LYS A 440 -185.21 15.06 -34.24
N GLN A 441 -185.72 13.83 -34.14
CA GLN A 441 -184.91 12.68 -33.69
C GLN A 441 -183.71 12.42 -34.62
N ILE A 442 -183.93 12.39 -35.94
CA ILE A 442 -182.88 12.18 -36.94
C ILE A 442 -181.78 13.26 -36.83
N GLN A 443 -182.15 14.52 -36.62
CA GLN A 443 -181.18 15.61 -36.45
C GLN A 443 -180.33 15.45 -35.18
N THR A 444 -180.92 15.05 -34.04
CA THR A 444 -180.15 14.79 -32.81
C THR A 444 -179.23 13.58 -32.91
N LEU A 445 -179.59 12.57 -33.71
CA LEU A 445 -178.72 11.41 -33.96
C LEU A 445 -177.54 11.77 -34.86
N LYS A 446 -177.74 12.61 -35.89
CA LYS A 446 -176.63 13.13 -36.72
C LYS A 446 -175.61 13.93 -35.89
N GLN A 447 -176.07 14.86 -35.04
CA GLN A 447 -175.17 15.61 -34.15
C GLN A 447 -174.40 14.67 -33.19
N LYS A 448 -175.05 13.64 -32.65
CA LYS A 448 -174.36 12.64 -31.81
C LYS A 448 -173.27 11.90 -32.59
N LEU A 449 -173.57 11.41 -33.79
CA LEU A 449 -172.61 10.74 -34.67
C LEU A 449 -171.38 11.62 -34.93
N GLU A 450 -171.61 12.86 -35.38
CA GLU A 450 -170.59 13.86 -35.67
C GLU A 450 -169.70 14.16 -34.43
N THR A 451 -170.29 14.29 -33.24
CA THR A 451 -169.51 14.47 -32.00
C THR A 451 -168.76 13.22 -31.53
N THR A 452 -169.16 12.01 -31.93
CA THR A 452 -168.40 10.78 -31.67
C THR A 452 -167.26 10.57 -32.67
N GLU A 453 -167.48 10.91 -33.94
CA GLU A 453 -166.50 10.80 -35.02
C GLU A 453 -165.33 11.76 -34.79
N ASN A 454 -165.60 13.02 -34.45
CA ASN A 454 -164.57 13.99 -34.04
C ASN A 454 -163.75 13.56 -32.80
N LYS A 455 -164.34 12.78 -31.89
CA LYS A 455 -163.62 12.22 -30.70
C LYS A 455 -162.82 10.97 -31.01
N LEU A 456 -163.16 10.24 -32.08
CA LEU A 456 -162.37 9.13 -32.60
C LEU A 456 -161.15 9.69 -33.36
N GLU A 457 -161.39 10.70 -34.20
CA GLU A 457 -160.38 11.48 -34.93
C GLU A 457 -159.32 12.09 -33.99
N SER A 458 -159.73 12.70 -32.86
CA SER A 458 -158.80 13.26 -31.88
C SER A 458 -157.96 12.16 -31.20
N LYS A 459 -158.61 11.10 -30.70
CA LYS A 459 -157.90 9.99 -30.04
C LYS A 459 -156.97 9.21 -30.98
N SER A 460 -157.28 9.16 -32.28
CA SER A 460 -156.40 8.59 -33.30
C SER A 460 -155.10 9.41 -33.43
N LYS A 461 -155.20 10.74 -33.42
CA LYS A 461 -154.04 11.65 -33.40
C LYS A 461 -153.24 11.53 -32.11
N ASP A 462 -153.91 11.47 -30.96
CA ASP A 462 -153.26 11.27 -29.65
C ASP A 462 -152.48 9.94 -29.61
N LEU A 463 -153.08 8.84 -30.09
CA LEU A 463 -152.42 7.53 -30.19
C LEU A 463 -151.19 7.56 -31.10
N LYS A 464 -151.26 8.28 -32.24
CA LYS A 464 -150.10 8.43 -33.14
C LYS A 464 -148.98 9.23 -32.47
N ASN A 465 -149.30 10.37 -31.84
CA ASN A 465 -148.33 11.18 -31.12
C ASN A 465 -147.63 10.37 -30.02
N LEU A 466 -148.38 9.56 -29.26
CA LEU A 466 -147.85 8.70 -28.20
C LEU A 466 -146.94 7.58 -28.75
N SER A 467 -147.23 7.07 -29.95
CA SER A 467 -146.37 6.12 -30.67
C SER A 467 -145.06 6.78 -31.12
N ASP A 468 -145.14 7.98 -31.70
CA ASP A 468 -143.97 8.75 -32.15
C ASP A 468 -143.07 9.18 -30.97
N GLU A 469 -143.65 9.43 -29.79
CA GLU A 469 -142.90 9.65 -28.54
C GLU A 469 -142.25 8.38 -28.00
N LYS A 470 -142.97 7.24 -28.03
CA LYS A 470 -142.41 5.93 -27.65
C LYS A 470 -141.20 5.57 -28.50
N GLU A 471 -141.26 5.77 -29.82
CA GLU A 471 -140.12 5.50 -30.72
C GLU A 471 -138.91 6.40 -30.41
N LYS A 472 -139.13 7.68 -30.08
CA LYS A 472 -138.07 8.61 -29.65
C LYS A 472 -137.44 8.18 -28.32
N LEU A 473 -138.25 7.69 -27.37
CA LEU A 473 -137.76 7.17 -26.09
C LEU A 473 -136.96 5.87 -26.27
N GLU A 474 -137.42 4.94 -27.11
CA GLU A 474 -136.69 3.71 -27.43
C GLU A 474 -135.34 4.00 -28.11
N LYS A 475 -135.29 4.96 -29.04
CA LYS A 475 -134.02 5.46 -29.62
C LYS A 475 -133.09 6.01 -28.54
N ARG A 476 -133.57 6.89 -27.66
CA ARG A 476 -132.76 7.50 -26.58
C ARG A 476 -132.28 6.48 -25.53
N ILE A 477 -133.06 5.42 -25.28
CA ILE A 477 -132.63 4.27 -24.45
C ILE A 477 -131.50 3.49 -25.16
N SER A 478 -131.59 3.30 -26.48
CA SER A 478 -130.53 2.65 -27.27
C SER A 478 -129.24 3.48 -27.37
N GLU A 479 -129.33 4.80 -27.29
CA GLU A 479 -128.19 5.70 -27.21
C GLU A 479 -127.55 5.64 -25.81
N LEU A 480 -128.35 5.68 -24.74
CA LEU A 480 -127.88 5.56 -23.36
C LEU A 480 -127.18 4.22 -23.10
N SER A 481 -127.61 3.12 -23.72
CA SER A 481 -126.91 1.83 -23.60
C SER A 481 -125.54 1.85 -24.28
N LYS A 482 -125.41 2.48 -25.45
CA LYS A 482 -124.12 2.69 -26.15
C LYS A 482 -123.19 3.61 -25.38
N PHE A 483 -123.68 4.70 -24.81
CA PHE A 483 -122.86 5.56 -23.94
C PHE A 483 -122.38 4.80 -22.70
N LYS A 484 -123.21 3.91 -22.13
CA LYS A 484 -122.83 3.07 -20.98
C LYS A 484 -121.78 2.00 -21.34
N SER A 485 -121.82 1.40 -22.54
CA SER A 485 -120.74 0.50 -22.99
C SER A 485 -119.43 1.27 -23.21
N ASN A 486 -119.50 2.47 -23.78
CA ASN A 486 -118.31 3.28 -24.07
C ASN A 486 -117.68 3.85 -22.78
N ASP A 487 -118.49 4.26 -21.80
CA ASP A 487 -118.00 4.61 -20.45
C ASP A 487 -117.29 3.41 -19.78
N SER A 488 -117.81 2.19 -19.96
CA SER A 488 -117.17 0.98 -19.44
C SER A 488 -115.85 0.65 -20.15
N SER A 489 -115.75 0.84 -21.47
CA SER A 489 -114.48 0.60 -22.20
C SER A 489 -113.45 1.68 -21.87
N LEU A 490 -113.84 2.95 -21.85
CA LEU A 490 -112.97 4.06 -21.47
C LEU A 490 -112.46 3.94 -20.02
N LYS A 491 -113.28 3.42 -19.09
CA LYS A 491 -112.82 3.12 -17.72
C LYS A 491 -111.79 1.99 -17.66
N LEU A 492 -111.92 0.96 -18.50
CA LEU A 492 -110.90 -0.10 -18.60
C LEU A 492 -109.61 0.43 -19.24
N GLU A 493 -109.71 1.28 -20.26
CA GLU A 493 -108.57 1.94 -20.91
C GLU A 493 -107.86 2.93 -19.97
N ILE A 494 -108.60 3.76 -19.24
CA ILE A 494 -108.03 4.62 -18.17
C ILE A 494 -107.34 3.77 -17.10
N SER A 495 -107.88 2.58 -16.78
CA SER A 495 -107.27 1.68 -15.79
C SER A 495 -105.98 1.02 -16.30
N SER A 496 -105.91 0.63 -17.59
CA SER A 496 -104.70 0.05 -18.19
C SER A 496 -103.64 1.09 -18.52
N LEU A 497 -104.03 2.30 -18.93
CA LEU A 497 -103.14 3.45 -19.06
C LEU A 497 -102.58 3.87 -17.70
N LYS A 498 -103.39 3.83 -16.63
CA LYS A 498 -102.93 4.13 -15.26
C LYS A 498 -101.97 3.08 -14.73
N SER A 499 -102.20 1.78 -14.96
CA SER A 499 -101.23 0.75 -14.56
C SER A 499 -99.95 0.77 -15.40
N SER A 500 -100.05 1.07 -16.69
CA SER A 500 -98.92 1.32 -17.58
C SER A 500 -98.10 2.55 -17.12
N LEU A 501 -98.76 3.62 -16.69
CA LEU A 501 -98.12 4.80 -16.12
C LEU A 501 -97.39 4.47 -14.81
N THR A 502 -98.05 3.80 -13.85
CA THR A 502 -97.36 3.40 -12.60
C THR A 502 -96.19 2.45 -12.83
N ASN A 503 -96.27 1.57 -13.84
CA ASN A 503 -95.14 0.72 -14.21
C ASN A 503 -93.97 1.54 -14.79
N LYS A 504 -94.26 2.54 -15.64
CA LYS A 504 -93.24 3.47 -16.15
C LYS A 504 -92.65 4.33 -15.04
N ASP A 505 -93.45 4.84 -14.11
CA ASP A 505 -92.98 5.60 -12.96
C ASP A 505 -92.06 4.75 -12.07
N ASN A 506 -92.42 3.49 -11.80
CA ASN A 506 -91.57 2.54 -11.08
C ASN A 506 -90.23 2.35 -11.80
N SER A 507 -90.23 2.03 -13.10
CA SER A 507 -88.97 1.91 -13.87
C SER A 507 -88.16 3.22 -13.94
N ILE A 508 -88.82 4.39 -13.94
CA ILE A 508 -88.14 5.69 -13.83
C ILE A 508 -87.49 5.85 -12.44
N THR A 509 -88.11 5.36 -11.35
CA THR A 509 -87.47 5.36 -10.03
C THR A 509 -86.31 4.38 -9.94
N GLU A 510 -86.42 3.17 -10.50
CA GLU A 510 -85.34 2.20 -10.58
C GLU A 510 -84.15 2.74 -11.37
N LEU A 511 -84.38 3.29 -12.57
CA LEU A 511 -83.34 3.93 -13.38
C LEU A 511 -82.70 5.13 -12.68
N LYS A 512 -83.47 5.95 -11.94
CA LYS A 512 -82.91 7.01 -11.10
C LYS A 512 -82.01 6.47 -9.99
N THR A 513 -82.41 5.40 -9.28
CA THR A 513 -81.55 4.78 -8.26
C THR A 513 -80.26 4.21 -8.84
N GLN A 514 -80.32 3.57 -10.01
CA GLN A 514 -79.14 3.10 -10.74
C GLN A 514 -78.22 4.26 -11.17
N VAL A 515 -78.77 5.37 -11.66
CA VAL A 515 -78.00 6.58 -11.99
C VAL A 515 -77.34 7.18 -10.75
N ASP A 516 -78.02 7.25 -9.60
CA ASP A 516 -77.45 7.73 -8.34
C ASP A 516 -76.35 6.81 -7.80
N GLU A 517 -76.49 5.50 -7.94
CA GLU A 517 -75.45 4.51 -7.59
C GLU A 517 -74.24 4.60 -8.52
N LEU A 518 -74.46 4.71 -9.83
CA LEU A 518 -73.40 4.94 -10.81
C LEU A 518 -72.70 6.29 -10.59
N GLN A 519 -73.41 7.34 -10.18
CA GLN A 519 -72.80 8.61 -9.78
C GLN A 519 -71.95 8.48 -8.51
N LYS A 520 -72.42 7.76 -7.49
CA LYS A 520 -71.64 7.49 -6.26
C LYS A 520 -70.38 6.67 -6.59
N SER A 521 -70.50 5.67 -7.46
CA SER A 521 -69.39 4.86 -7.95
C SER A 521 -68.38 5.68 -8.77
N ASN A 522 -68.84 6.52 -9.70
CA ASN A 522 -67.94 7.43 -10.43
C ASN A 522 -67.25 8.44 -9.51
N LYS A 523 -67.92 8.93 -8.45
CA LYS A 523 -67.29 9.83 -7.47
C LYS A 523 -66.18 9.13 -6.67
N SER A 524 -66.37 7.88 -6.24
CA SER A 524 -65.34 7.12 -5.52
C SER A 524 -64.22 6.59 -6.44
N LEU A 525 -64.52 6.26 -7.70
CA LEU A 525 -63.52 5.96 -8.71
C LEU A 525 -62.68 7.21 -9.02
N ASN A 526 -63.30 8.37 -9.22
CA ASN A 526 -62.58 9.61 -9.48
C ASN A 526 -61.69 10.02 -8.29
N SER A 527 -62.16 9.94 -7.05
CA SER A 527 -61.29 10.23 -5.89
C SER A 527 -60.11 9.26 -5.82
N LYS A 528 -60.31 7.98 -6.16
CA LYS A 528 -59.24 6.98 -6.18
C LYS A 528 -58.26 7.14 -7.35
N ILE A 529 -58.74 7.62 -8.51
CA ILE A 529 -57.89 8.05 -9.63
C ILE A 529 -57.07 9.27 -9.21
N GLU A 530 -57.64 10.21 -8.46
CA GLU A 530 -56.94 11.38 -7.96
C GLU A 530 -55.87 11.02 -6.90
N GLU A 531 -56.17 10.09 -5.99
CA GLU A 531 -55.20 9.51 -5.05
C GLU A 531 -54.07 8.77 -5.78
N LEU A 532 -54.39 7.94 -6.78
CA LEU A 532 -53.39 7.25 -7.60
C LEU A 532 -52.54 8.23 -8.41
N SER A 533 -53.12 9.31 -8.92
CA SER A 533 -52.40 10.40 -9.60
C SER A 533 -51.44 11.11 -8.65
N LYS A 534 -51.89 11.50 -7.45
CA LYS A 534 -51.06 12.10 -6.39
C LYS A 534 -49.91 11.16 -5.98
N SER A 535 -50.20 9.87 -5.82
CA SER A 535 -49.20 8.83 -5.51
C SER A 535 -48.19 8.66 -6.64
N ASN A 536 -48.63 8.59 -7.90
CA ASN A 536 -47.77 8.47 -9.07
C ASN A 536 -46.87 9.71 -9.24
N ASN A 537 -47.41 10.91 -9.02
CA ASN A 537 -46.62 12.16 -9.07
C ASN A 537 -45.55 12.18 -7.97
N ASN A 538 -45.87 11.71 -6.75
CA ASN A 538 -44.90 11.57 -5.65
C ASN A 538 -43.83 10.50 -5.95
N LEU A 539 -44.20 9.39 -6.59
CA LEU A 539 -43.24 8.37 -7.06
C LEU A 539 -42.35 8.92 -8.18
N GLN A 540 -42.91 9.73 -9.08
CA GLN A 540 -42.16 10.38 -10.16
C GLN A 540 -41.19 11.44 -9.63
N SER A 541 -41.60 12.28 -8.68
CA SER A 541 -40.71 13.26 -8.05
C SER A 541 -39.60 12.58 -7.22
N ASN A 542 -39.93 11.53 -6.47
CA ASN A 542 -38.92 10.72 -5.76
C ASN A 542 -37.96 10.04 -6.74
N SER A 543 -38.46 9.50 -7.86
CA SER A 543 -37.63 8.91 -8.91
C SER A 543 -36.67 9.93 -9.53
N ILE A 544 -37.15 11.14 -9.83
CA ILE A 544 -36.32 12.27 -10.32
C ILE A 544 -35.28 12.69 -9.28
N GLY A 545 -35.65 12.74 -7.99
CA GLY A 545 -34.73 13.02 -6.88
C GLY A 545 -33.61 11.98 -6.81
N LEU A 546 -33.96 10.69 -6.77
CA LEU A 546 -33.00 9.58 -6.79
C LEU A 546 -32.11 9.58 -8.06
N LEU A 547 -32.63 10.05 -9.20
CA LEU A 547 -31.85 10.22 -10.43
C LEU A 547 -30.83 11.38 -10.31
N LYS A 548 -31.22 12.49 -9.69
CA LYS A 548 -30.31 13.61 -9.37
C LYS A 548 -29.23 13.17 -8.37
N ASP A 549 -29.62 12.51 -7.28
CA ASP A 549 -28.69 12.01 -6.26
C ASP A 549 -27.72 10.98 -6.86
N LYS A 550 -28.20 10.09 -7.73
CA LYS A 550 -27.35 9.17 -8.49
C LYS A 550 -26.33 9.90 -9.38
N ASN A 551 -26.73 10.96 -10.08
CA ASN A 551 -25.83 11.75 -10.92
C ASN A 551 -24.82 12.56 -10.09
N GLU A 552 -25.22 13.06 -8.91
CA GLU A 552 -24.31 13.69 -7.96
C GLU A 552 -23.32 12.68 -7.35
N LEU A 553 -23.75 11.46 -7.05
CA LEU A 553 -22.87 10.39 -6.58
C LEU A 553 -21.93 9.91 -7.68
N LEU A 554 -22.39 9.83 -8.94
CA LEU A 554 -21.56 9.46 -10.09
C LEU A 554 -20.47 10.50 -10.36
N THR A 555 -20.81 11.79 -10.37
CA THR A 555 -19.81 12.86 -10.54
C THR A 555 -18.84 12.95 -9.35
N LYS A 556 -19.31 12.74 -8.11
CA LYS A 556 -18.43 12.58 -6.94
C LYS A 556 -17.51 11.34 -7.08
N GLN A 557 -18.00 10.23 -7.64
CA GLN A 557 -17.20 9.03 -7.91
C GLN A 557 -16.16 9.27 -9.01
N GLU A 558 -16.49 10.01 -10.08
CA GLU A 558 -15.54 10.39 -11.14
C GLU A 558 -14.42 11.27 -10.60
N VAL A 559 -14.74 12.32 -9.82
CA VAL A 559 -13.75 13.18 -9.16
C VAL A 559 -12.87 12.38 -8.17
N LEU A 560 -13.44 11.43 -7.42
CA LEU A 560 -12.66 10.54 -6.54
C LEU A 560 -11.76 9.58 -7.32
N MET A 561 -12.19 9.06 -8.48
CA MET A 561 -11.36 8.26 -9.37
C MET A 561 -10.22 9.08 -10.00
N GLU A 562 -10.48 10.33 -10.38
CA GLU A 562 -9.44 11.23 -10.92
C GLU A 562 -8.43 11.65 -9.86
N ASN A 563 -8.89 12.00 -8.66
CA ASN A 563 -8.00 12.21 -7.50
C ASN A 563 -7.17 10.96 -7.18
N THR A 564 -7.75 9.77 -7.28
CA THR A 564 -7.03 8.51 -7.06
C THR A 564 -5.99 8.23 -8.16
N LYS A 565 -6.28 8.55 -9.44
CA LYS A 565 -5.29 8.50 -10.54
C LYS A 565 -4.14 9.48 -10.30
N SER A 566 -4.45 10.72 -9.90
CA SER A 566 -3.47 11.76 -9.57
C SER A 566 -2.56 11.33 -8.41
N LEU A 567 -3.16 10.85 -7.31
CA LEU A 567 -2.42 10.38 -6.14
C LEU A 567 -1.56 9.14 -6.46
N ASN A 568 -2.06 8.20 -7.27
CA ASN A 568 -1.27 7.07 -7.76
C ASN A 568 -0.10 7.52 -8.64
N SER A 569 -0.24 8.58 -9.44
CA SER A 569 0.86 9.17 -10.21
C SER A 569 1.90 9.87 -9.32
N GLN A 570 1.48 10.46 -8.20
CA GLN A 570 2.42 10.97 -7.18
C GLN A 570 3.14 9.83 -6.46
N VAL A 571 2.43 8.76 -6.10
CA VAL A 571 3.02 7.58 -5.46
C VAL A 571 4.04 6.89 -6.37
N THR A 572 3.78 6.73 -7.67
CA THR A 572 4.78 6.14 -8.60
C THR A 572 5.98 7.04 -8.82
N LYS A 573 5.81 8.37 -8.86
CA LYS A 573 6.95 9.32 -8.86
C LYS A 573 7.81 9.20 -7.59
N LEU A 574 7.18 9.23 -6.41
CA LEU A 574 7.88 9.06 -5.13
C LEU A 574 8.56 7.68 -4.99
N GLN A 575 7.97 6.63 -5.57
CA GLN A 575 8.61 5.31 -5.66
C GLN A 575 9.83 5.32 -6.58
N GLN A 576 9.77 6.03 -7.71
CA GLN A 576 10.90 6.18 -8.62
C GLN A 576 12.02 7.03 -8.00
N GLU A 577 11.70 8.20 -7.44
CA GLU A 577 12.66 9.04 -6.70
C GLU A 577 13.33 8.27 -5.55
N LYS A 578 12.55 7.50 -4.78
CA LYS A 578 13.08 6.59 -3.76
C LYS A 578 14.05 5.56 -4.35
N GLN A 579 13.72 4.96 -5.49
CA GLN A 579 14.57 3.96 -6.12
C GLN A 579 15.87 4.59 -6.66
N ASP A 580 15.79 5.78 -7.27
CA ASP A 580 16.94 6.52 -7.75
C ASP A 580 17.89 6.87 -6.59
N VAL A 581 17.35 7.41 -5.50
CA VAL A 581 18.10 7.68 -4.24
C VAL A 581 18.71 6.41 -3.65
N ILE A 582 18.03 5.25 -3.71
CA ILE A 582 18.62 3.96 -3.31
C ILE A 582 19.83 3.63 -4.19
N THR A 583 19.75 3.81 -5.52
CA THR A 583 20.92 3.59 -6.38
C THR A 583 22.05 4.60 -6.11
N GLU A 584 21.75 5.84 -5.72
CA GLU A 584 22.77 6.83 -5.35
C GLU A 584 23.44 6.51 -4.01
N LEU A 585 22.67 6.03 -3.04
CA LEU A 585 23.17 5.52 -1.76
C LEU A 585 24.08 4.29 -2.00
N GLU A 586 23.69 3.38 -2.89
CA GLU A 586 24.51 2.21 -3.24
C GLU A 586 25.76 2.60 -4.04
N LYS A 587 25.66 3.53 -5.01
CA LYS A 587 26.83 4.09 -5.72
C LYS A 587 27.80 4.80 -4.77
N THR A 588 27.30 5.55 -3.78
CA THR A 588 28.14 6.27 -2.82
C THR A 588 28.73 5.35 -1.76
N LYS A 589 27.99 4.32 -1.33
CA LYS A 589 28.53 3.24 -0.49
C LYS A 589 29.64 2.48 -1.21
N ASN A 590 29.44 2.07 -2.46
CA ASN A 590 30.47 1.39 -3.24
C ASN A 590 31.72 2.27 -3.43
N LYS A 591 31.57 3.58 -3.61
CA LYS A 591 32.70 4.54 -3.60
C LYS A 591 33.40 4.63 -2.25
N LEU A 592 32.65 4.61 -1.14
CA LEU A 592 33.21 4.61 0.21
C LEU A 592 33.99 3.31 0.49
N ASP A 593 33.43 2.17 0.11
CA ASP A 593 34.07 0.86 0.26
C ASP A 593 35.38 0.77 -0.56
N ILE A 594 35.40 1.32 -1.79
CA ILE A 594 36.62 1.48 -2.61
C ILE A 594 37.65 2.39 -1.91
N VAL A 595 37.23 3.56 -1.39
CA VAL A 595 38.12 4.47 -0.66
C VAL A 595 38.67 3.82 0.63
N ILE A 596 37.90 2.93 1.27
CA ILE A 596 38.36 2.14 2.42
C ILE A 596 39.40 1.10 1.98
N THR A 597 39.19 0.38 0.87
CA THR A 597 40.19 -0.57 0.34
C THR A 597 41.46 0.15 -0.09
N ASP A 598 41.36 1.27 -0.81
CA ASP A 598 42.50 2.07 -1.28
C ASP A 598 43.30 2.64 -0.09
N LYS A 599 42.60 3.13 0.94
CA LYS A 599 43.23 3.57 2.19
C LYS A 599 43.93 2.42 2.93
N SER A 600 43.34 1.23 2.94
CA SER A 600 43.97 0.05 3.56
C SER A 600 45.22 -0.41 2.80
N GLN A 601 45.16 -0.39 1.46
CA GLN A 601 46.29 -0.71 0.60
C GLN A 601 47.41 0.32 0.75
N SER A 602 47.09 1.62 0.68
CA SER A 602 48.06 2.70 0.91
C SER A 602 48.69 2.66 2.30
N ALA A 603 47.94 2.23 3.33
CA ALA A 603 48.50 2.00 4.67
C ALA A 603 49.46 0.81 4.71
N ASN A 604 49.14 -0.31 4.03
CA ASN A 604 50.04 -1.46 3.89
C ASN A 604 51.32 -1.10 3.11
N ASP A 605 51.18 -0.33 2.03
CA ASP A 605 52.31 0.16 1.23
C ASP A 605 53.19 1.13 2.05
N MET A 606 52.59 2.00 2.87
CA MET A 606 53.31 2.87 3.80
C MET A 606 54.07 2.06 4.86
N ILE A 607 53.49 0.99 5.40
CA ILE A 607 54.16 0.06 6.34
C ILE A 607 55.33 -0.66 5.63
N SER A 608 55.14 -1.09 4.38
CA SER A 608 56.18 -1.71 3.55
C SER A 608 57.36 -0.75 3.31
N CYS A 609 57.08 0.49 2.88
CA CYS A 609 58.08 1.54 2.70
C CYS A 609 58.78 1.90 4.03
N LYS A 610 58.05 1.93 5.16
CA LYS A 610 58.65 2.15 6.48
C LYS A 610 59.61 1.01 6.85
N LYS A 611 59.25 -0.26 6.61
CA LYS A 611 60.14 -1.41 6.82
C LYS A 611 61.37 -1.36 5.91
N GLN A 612 61.21 -1.00 4.63
CA GLN A 612 62.34 -0.81 3.71
C GLN A 612 63.26 0.33 4.16
N HIS A 613 62.71 1.43 4.69
CA HIS A 613 63.49 2.53 5.26
C HIS A 613 64.22 2.11 6.54
N GLU A 614 63.61 1.32 7.42
CA GLU A 614 64.26 0.75 8.61
C GLU A 614 65.39 -0.23 8.23
N GLU A 615 65.19 -1.09 7.23
CA GLU A 615 66.23 -1.96 6.70
C GLU A 615 67.39 -1.18 6.06
N LEU A 616 67.11 -0.08 5.36
CA LEU A 616 68.13 0.81 4.80
C LEU A 616 68.85 1.61 5.89
N MET A 617 68.16 2.05 6.93
CA MET A 617 68.75 2.73 8.09
C MET A 617 69.70 1.80 8.84
N MET A 618 69.30 0.54 9.07
CA MET A 618 70.16 -0.47 9.69
C MET A 618 71.40 -0.75 8.84
N LYS A 619 71.25 -0.99 7.53
CA LYS A 619 72.39 -1.15 6.61
C LYS A 619 73.30 0.08 6.57
N SER A 620 72.72 1.29 6.59
CA SER A 620 73.50 2.53 6.66
C SER A 620 74.30 2.61 7.96
N LYS A 621 73.72 2.23 9.10
CA LYS A 621 74.40 2.19 10.40
C LYS A 621 75.48 1.11 10.46
N GLU A 622 75.25 -0.06 9.86
CA GLU A 622 76.25 -1.12 9.69
C GLU A 622 77.43 -0.64 8.84
N TYR A 623 77.17 0.08 7.74
CA TYR A 623 78.23 0.70 6.95
C TYR A 623 78.97 1.81 7.71
N SER A 624 78.27 2.65 8.48
CA SER A 624 78.92 3.66 9.34
C SER A 624 79.82 3.01 10.40
N LEU A 625 79.35 1.99 11.12
CA LEU A 625 80.15 1.24 12.08
C LEU A 625 81.33 0.52 11.40
N ARG A 626 81.16 0.05 10.16
CA ARG A 626 82.27 -0.55 9.41
C ARG A 626 83.30 0.49 8.98
N ILE A 627 82.88 1.69 8.58
CA ILE A 627 83.78 2.83 8.32
C ILE A 627 84.54 3.19 9.60
N GLU A 628 83.84 3.38 10.73
CA GLU A 628 84.43 3.67 12.04
C GLU A 628 85.50 2.63 12.42
N SER A 629 85.21 1.33 12.30
CA SER A 629 86.21 0.27 12.54
C SER A 629 87.40 0.29 11.58
N LEU A 630 87.22 0.75 10.33
CA LEU A 630 88.30 0.88 9.35
C LEU A 630 89.10 2.18 9.56
N GLU A 631 88.49 3.21 10.14
CA GLU A 631 89.17 4.42 10.59
C GLU A 631 90.01 4.13 11.83
N ASP A 632 89.49 3.34 12.79
CA ASP A 632 90.26 2.80 13.93
C ASP A 632 91.46 1.96 13.45
N ASP A 633 91.24 0.92 12.62
CA ASP A 633 92.30 0.09 12.00
C ASP A 633 93.40 0.98 11.35
N LEU A 634 92.98 2.05 10.68
CA LEU A 634 93.87 2.98 9.97
C LEU A 634 94.59 3.94 10.94
N THR A 635 93.97 4.35 12.05
CA THR A 635 94.67 5.11 13.10
C THR A 635 95.68 4.25 13.85
N GLU A 636 95.39 2.97 14.13
CA GLU A 636 96.39 2.04 14.68
C GLU A 636 97.56 1.87 13.70
N ALA A 637 97.29 1.63 12.41
CA ALA A 637 98.33 1.54 11.39
C ALA A 637 99.17 2.84 11.26
N ARG A 638 98.55 4.02 11.41
CA ARG A 638 99.27 5.32 11.49
C ARG A 638 100.14 5.42 12.74
N ASN A 639 99.63 5.02 13.91
CA ASN A 639 100.37 5.05 15.17
C ASN A 639 101.57 4.10 15.11
N LEU A 640 101.38 2.86 14.68
CA LEU A 640 102.45 1.88 14.46
C LEU A 640 103.50 2.39 13.46
N LEU A 641 103.09 3.05 12.37
CA LEU A 641 104.02 3.66 11.42
C LEU A 641 104.78 4.84 12.04
N GLN A 642 104.13 5.65 12.87
CA GLN A 642 104.76 6.76 13.59
C GLN A 642 105.77 6.26 14.65
N GLU A 643 105.44 5.18 15.37
CA GLU A 643 106.35 4.51 16.29
C GLU A 643 107.55 3.92 15.54
N ARG A 644 107.34 3.14 14.47
CA ARG A 644 108.44 2.63 13.63
C ARG A 644 109.28 3.74 13.01
N THR A 645 108.69 4.89 12.69
CA THR A 645 109.42 6.08 12.22
C THR A 645 110.25 6.71 13.35
N ARG A 646 109.71 6.78 14.57
CA ARG A 646 110.42 7.27 15.77
C ARG A 646 111.56 6.34 16.19
N GLU A 647 111.34 5.03 16.17
CA GLU A 647 112.37 4.01 16.37
C GLU A 647 113.46 4.13 15.29
N THR A 648 113.09 4.20 14.01
CA THR A 648 114.04 4.39 12.91
C THR A 648 114.83 5.68 13.06
N SER A 649 114.20 6.77 13.51
CA SER A 649 114.87 8.04 13.80
C SER A 649 115.85 7.92 14.97
N ASN A 650 115.46 7.25 16.06
CA ASN A 650 116.34 7.01 17.21
C ASN A 650 117.51 6.08 16.84
N MET A 651 117.29 5.03 16.05
CA MET A 651 118.33 4.16 15.52
C MET A 651 119.28 4.90 14.58
N ARG A 652 118.76 5.79 13.72
CA ARG A 652 119.61 6.68 12.89
C ARG A 652 120.44 7.64 13.74
N ARG A 653 119.87 8.22 14.82
CA ARG A 653 120.63 9.08 15.73
C ARG A 653 121.74 8.29 16.42
N LEU A 654 121.42 7.16 17.04
CA LEU A 654 122.41 6.30 17.71
C LEU A 654 123.52 5.81 16.75
N LEU A 655 123.19 5.59 15.47
CA LEU A 655 124.17 5.23 14.44
C LEU A 655 125.06 6.43 14.07
N VAL A 656 124.52 7.64 13.94
CA VAL A 656 125.30 8.87 13.75
C VAL A 656 126.16 9.19 14.98
N ASP A 657 125.62 9.06 16.19
CA ASP A 657 126.35 9.22 17.45
C ASP A 657 127.54 8.24 17.50
N ALA A 658 127.35 6.99 17.07
CA ALA A 658 128.40 5.98 16.98
C ALA A 658 129.41 6.23 15.84
N GLU A 659 128.97 6.69 14.66
CA GLU A 659 129.85 7.11 13.57
C GLU A 659 130.72 8.32 13.98
N GLU A 660 130.17 9.27 14.73
CA GLU A 660 130.92 10.41 15.28
C GLU A 660 131.92 9.97 16.35
N MET A 661 131.54 9.07 17.27
CA MET A 661 132.49 8.47 18.23
C MET A 661 133.63 7.71 17.52
N LEU A 662 133.34 6.92 16.49
CA LEU A 662 134.36 6.20 15.71
C LEU A 662 135.24 7.16 14.89
N LYS A 663 134.67 8.23 14.35
CA LYS A 663 135.39 9.30 13.65
C LYS A 663 136.31 10.07 14.60
N GLN A 664 135.86 10.37 15.82
CA GLN A 664 136.67 11.00 16.87
C GLN A 664 137.80 10.06 17.30
N GLN A 665 137.51 8.80 17.64
CA GLN A 665 138.54 7.81 17.98
C GLN A 665 139.58 7.63 16.85
N LYS A 666 139.14 7.65 15.59
CA LYS A 666 140.02 7.62 14.41
C LYS A 666 140.87 8.90 14.28
N GLN A 667 140.33 10.06 14.63
CA GLN A 667 141.06 11.33 14.67
C GLN A 667 142.10 11.34 15.81
N ASP A 668 141.72 10.90 17.01
CA ASP A 668 142.62 10.78 18.16
C ASP A 668 143.75 9.79 17.88
N SER A 669 143.41 8.62 17.31
CA SER A 669 144.41 7.63 16.85
C SER A 669 145.33 8.22 15.77
N LYS A 670 144.83 9.08 14.89
CA LYS A 670 145.65 9.76 13.87
C LYS A 670 146.55 10.84 14.48
N LEU A 671 146.10 11.55 15.51
CA LEU A 671 146.90 12.52 16.25
C LEU A 671 148.02 11.82 17.03
N GLU A 672 147.74 10.70 17.69
CA GLU A 672 148.77 9.91 18.38
C GLU A 672 149.76 9.28 17.39
N ILE A 673 149.31 8.78 16.23
CA ILE A 673 150.22 8.36 15.15
C ILE A 673 151.07 9.53 14.64
N ALA A 674 150.51 10.73 14.48
CA ALA A 674 151.28 11.91 14.06
C ALA A 674 152.33 12.30 15.11
N ARG A 675 151.99 12.25 16.40
CA ARG A 675 152.92 12.46 17.51
C ARG A 675 154.05 11.44 17.53
N VAL A 676 153.73 10.14 17.45
CA VAL A 676 154.73 9.06 17.39
C VAL A 676 155.63 9.19 16.16
N LEU A 677 155.14 9.72 15.04
CA LEU A 677 155.96 10.05 13.87
C LEU A 677 156.85 11.28 14.08
N GLU A 678 156.42 12.28 14.85
CA GLU A 678 157.24 13.45 15.22
C GLU A 678 158.32 13.09 16.25
N ASP A 679 157.96 12.35 17.31
CA ASP A 679 158.90 11.77 18.29
C ASP A 679 159.94 10.89 17.58
N LYS A 680 159.50 10.05 16.63
CA LYS A 680 160.39 9.27 15.77
C LYS A 680 161.30 10.16 14.93
N ALA A 681 160.79 11.23 14.31
CA ALA A 681 161.58 12.14 13.50
C ALA A 681 162.61 12.91 14.34
N GLU A 682 162.30 13.24 15.60
CA GLU A 682 163.28 13.79 16.54
C GLU A 682 164.35 12.77 16.93
N ILE A 683 163.98 11.51 17.21
CA ILE A 683 164.95 10.42 17.44
C ILE A 683 165.83 10.18 16.20
N GLU A 684 165.28 10.23 14.99
CA GLU A 684 166.05 10.11 13.75
C GLU A 684 167.00 11.31 13.53
N ARG A 685 166.57 12.54 13.84
CA ARG A 685 167.45 13.73 13.84
C ARG A 685 168.58 13.59 14.87
N ASN A 686 168.28 13.13 16.08
CA ASN A 686 169.25 12.92 17.14
C ASN A 686 170.27 11.83 16.77
N ASN A 687 169.82 10.70 16.26
CA ASN A 687 170.69 9.63 15.73
C ASN A 687 171.53 10.11 14.54
N MET A 688 170.97 10.88 13.60
CA MET A 688 171.72 11.49 12.50
C MET A 688 172.80 12.46 13.00
N SER A 689 172.55 13.18 14.10
CA SER A 689 173.56 14.02 14.76
C SER A 689 174.67 13.20 15.42
N LEU A 690 174.32 12.06 16.04
CA LEU A 690 175.26 11.13 16.67
C LEU A 690 176.16 10.46 15.62
N VAL A 691 175.59 9.99 14.51
CA VAL A 691 176.32 9.44 13.36
C VAL A 691 177.27 10.50 12.79
N LYS A 692 176.84 11.76 12.64
CA LYS A 692 177.73 12.86 12.19
C LYS A 692 178.85 13.19 13.18
N ARG A 693 178.67 12.97 14.49
CA ARG A 693 179.77 13.06 15.48
C ARG A 693 180.73 11.88 15.33
N LYS A 694 180.22 10.65 15.31
CA LYS A 694 181.03 9.42 15.16
C LYS A 694 181.78 9.35 13.83
N GLN A 695 181.24 9.95 12.77
CA GLN A 695 181.95 10.09 11.49
C GLN A 695 183.18 11.00 11.62
N ARG A 696 183.07 12.14 12.33
CA ARG A 696 184.23 13.02 12.60
C ARG A 696 185.30 12.31 13.42
N GLU A 697 184.91 11.63 14.51
CA GLU A 697 185.83 10.82 15.31
C GLU A 697 186.54 9.74 14.45
N LEU A 698 185.83 9.10 13.52
CA LEU A 698 186.41 8.14 12.59
C LEU A 698 187.37 8.77 11.58
N ASP A 699 187.10 10.00 11.12
CA ASP A 699 187.96 10.69 10.16
C ASP A 699 189.20 11.29 10.84
N GLU A 700 189.09 11.81 12.06
CA GLU A 700 190.22 12.18 12.95
C GLU A 700 191.13 10.96 13.23
N LEU A 701 190.54 9.78 13.46
CA LEU A 701 191.28 8.52 13.61
C LEU A 701 191.95 8.06 12.30
N LYS A 702 191.33 8.26 11.13
CA LYS A 702 191.95 7.97 9.83
C LYS A 702 193.13 8.90 9.56
N GLU A 703 192.99 10.19 9.83
CA GLU A 703 194.06 11.19 9.69
C GLU A 703 195.25 10.81 10.57
N SER A 704 194.99 10.48 11.84
CA SER A 704 196.00 9.92 12.76
C SER A 704 196.69 8.67 12.20
N ILE A 705 195.91 7.70 11.69
CA ILE A 705 196.45 6.47 11.06
C ILE A 705 197.29 6.80 9.81
N GLN A 706 196.93 7.83 9.05
CA GLN A 706 197.66 8.27 7.86
C GLN A 706 198.98 8.95 8.24
N GLU A 707 199.02 9.77 9.30
CA GLU A 707 200.28 10.27 9.87
C GLU A 707 201.20 9.13 10.31
N TYR A 708 200.67 8.13 11.03
CA TYR A 708 201.46 6.97 11.46
C TYR A 708 201.97 6.15 10.27
N LYS A 709 201.18 5.95 9.20
CA LYS A 709 201.64 5.30 7.96
C LYS A 709 202.79 6.05 7.30
N LEU A 710 202.66 7.36 7.12
CA LEU A 710 203.73 8.23 6.58
C LEU A 710 204.99 8.23 7.45
N LYS A 711 204.88 7.85 8.73
CA LYS A 711 205.99 7.70 9.67
C LYS A 711 206.68 6.33 9.57
N VAL A 712 205.91 5.27 9.27
CA VAL A 712 206.43 3.92 8.98
C VAL A 712 207.17 3.88 7.64
N GLU A 713 206.57 4.44 6.58
CA GLU A 713 207.17 4.52 5.23
C GLU A 713 208.54 5.24 5.25
N LYS A 714 208.70 6.26 6.10
CA LYS A 714 209.97 6.99 6.32
C LYS A 714 211.03 6.20 7.11
N LEU A 715 210.65 5.09 7.74
CA LEU A 715 211.57 4.16 8.40
C LEU A 715 211.93 3.00 7.46
N GLU A 716 210.96 2.45 6.73
CA GLU A 716 211.16 1.39 5.73
C GLU A 716 212.16 1.82 4.65
N ASN A 717 212.01 3.04 4.11
CA ASN A 717 212.95 3.64 3.15
C ASN A 717 214.36 3.92 3.71
N LYS A 718 214.61 3.75 5.01
CA LYS A 718 215.96 3.78 5.60
C LYS A 718 216.58 2.39 5.75
N VAL A 719 215.76 1.35 5.86
CA VAL A 719 216.22 -0.05 5.95
C VAL A 719 216.71 -0.52 4.58
N THR A 720 215.92 -0.28 3.53
CA THR A 720 216.27 -0.65 2.14
C THR A 720 217.52 0.05 1.62
N ALA A 721 217.90 1.20 2.17
CA ALA A 721 219.15 1.88 1.87
C ALA A 721 220.40 1.18 2.44
N LEU A 722 220.25 0.41 3.53
CA LEU A 722 221.35 -0.27 4.23
C LEU A 722 221.57 -1.72 3.75
N GLU A 723 220.58 -2.35 3.11
CA GLU A 723 220.71 -3.73 2.60
C GLU A 723 221.53 -3.86 1.30
N ASN A 724 221.92 -2.75 0.66
CA ASN A 724 222.51 -2.74 -0.68
C ASN A 724 224.06 -2.80 -0.72
N GLU A 725 224.77 -2.78 0.41
CA GLU A 725 226.24 -2.61 0.43
C GLU A 725 227.06 -3.82 0.95
N ASP A 726 226.46 -4.99 1.21
CA ASP A 726 227.18 -6.12 1.84
C ASP A 726 227.12 -7.48 1.09
N LYS A 727 228.06 -7.63 0.14
CA LYS A 727 228.61 -8.88 -0.44
C LYS A 727 229.83 -8.45 -1.30
N SER A 728 231.09 -8.77 -0.97
CA SER A 728 231.59 -10.04 -0.46
C SER A 728 233.07 -9.99 -0.03
N LYS A 729 233.51 -11.00 0.74
CA LYS A 729 234.90 -11.30 1.20
C LYS A 729 235.41 -10.41 2.35
N GLU A 730 236.39 -10.82 3.17
CA GLU A 730 237.27 -12.00 3.09
C GLU A 730 237.49 -12.71 4.46
N SER A 731 238.67 -13.31 4.69
CA SER A 731 239.01 -14.26 5.74
C SER A 731 239.80 -13.66 6.91
N VAL A 732 239.87 -14.39 8.04
CA VAL A 732 240.85 -14.23 9.16
C VAL A 732 240.77 -12.86 9.90
N SER A 733 240.13 -12.73 11.07
CA SER A 733 240.52 -13.25 12.41
C SER A 733 241.76 -12.60 13.06
N THR A 734 241.62 -12.33 14.37
CA THR A 734 242.64 -11.98 15.39
C THR A 734 243.32 -10.59 15.28
N ASP A 735 243.58 -9.84 16.37
CA ASP A 735 243.36 -10.13 17.81
C ASP A 735 243.28 -8.88 18.72
N ASN A 736 243.09 -9.12 20.02
CA ASN A 736 243.33 -8.25 21.21
C ASN A 736 242.22 -7.30 21.73
N GLN A 737 242.23 -6.87 23.01
CA GLN A 737 242.45 -7.58 24.29
C GLN A 737 241.98 -6.71 25.49
N THR A 738 241.52 -7.33 26.59
CA THR A 738 241.48 -6.77 27.97
C THR A 738 240.90 -5.37 28.23
N GLN A 739 239.57 -5.21 28.13
CA GLN A 739 238.86 -4.16 28.90
C GLN A 739 237.47 -4.63 29.41
N ILE A 740 236.68 -5.27 28.53
CA ILE A 740 235.23 -5.46 28.68
C ILE A 740 234.79 -6.39 29.84
N ASN A 741 235.60 -7.39 30.21
CA ASN A 741 235.16 -8.47 31.12
C ASN A 741 234.94 -8.06 32.58
N LYS A 742 235.32 -6.85 33.04
CA LYS A 742 235.01 -6.39 34.40
C LYS A 742 233.63 -5.73 34.52
N GLU A 743 233.25 -4.91 33.56
CA GLU A 743 232.02 -4.09 33.64
C GLU A 743 230.75 -4.92 33.42
N LEU A 744 230.82 -5.98 32.61
CA LEU A 744 229.74 -6.94 32.44
C LEU A 744 229.40 -7.70 33.73
N SER A 745 230.39 -8.04 34.56
CA SER A 745 230.12 -8.69 35.86
C SER A 745 229.37 -7.76 36.81
N THR A 746 229.83 -6.52 36.96
CA THR A 746 229.21 -5.54 37.87
C THR A 746 227.80 -5.10 37.47
N THR A 747 227.50 -5.09 36.17
CA THR A 747 226.16 -4.77 35.65
C THR A 747 225.18 -5.94 35.79
N ILE A 748 225.65 -7.19 35.68
CA ILE A 748 224.82 -8.39 35.93
C ILE A 748 224.48 -8.53 37.44
N GLU A 749 225.42 -8.23 38.34
CA GLU A 749 225.21 -8.28 39.80
C GLU A 749 224.14 -7.28 40.27
N THR A 750 224.21 -6.04 39.75
CA THR A 750 223.26 -4.95 40.08
C THR A 750 221.87 -5.19 39.49
N LEU A 751 221.76 -5.76 38.28
CA LEU A 751 220.47 -6.14 37.71
C LEU A 751 219.82 -7.33 38.45
N ARG A 752 220.61 -8.31 38.93
CA ARG A 752 220.10 -9.43 39.74
C ARG A 752 219.52 -8.97 41.08
N THR A 753 220.18 -8.03 41.77
CA THR A 753 219.69 -7.47 43.03
C THR A 753 218.44 -6.60 42.83
N ALA A 754 218.38 -5.81 41.75
CA ALA A 754 217.17 -5.06 41.38
C ALA A 754 215.97 -5.98 41.06
N LEU A 755 216.18 -7.05 40.27
CA LEU A 755 215.12 -7.97 39.87
C LEU A 755 214.52 -8.73 41.06
N ASN A 756 215.36 -9.24 41.97
CA ASN A 756 214.91 -10.01 43.13
C ASN A 756 214.02 -9.16 44.08
N ASN A 757 214.39 -7.89 44.28
CA ASN A 757 213.58 -6.93 45.04
C ASN A 757 212.23 -6.64 44.36
N SER A 758 212.18 -6.57 43.03
CA SER A 758 210.94 -6.42 42.26
C SER A 758 210.01 -7.63 42.45
N THR A 759 210.52 -8.85 42.32
CA THR A 759 209.72 -10.08 42.45
C THR A 759 209.11 -10.26 43.86
N ASN A 760 209.84 -9.89 44.92
CA ASN A 760 209.29 -9.92 46.27
C ASN A 760 208.17 -8.88 46.45
N LYS A 761 208.34 -7.67 45.90
CA LYS A 761 207.34 -6.60 45.97
C LYS A 761 206.01 -6.97 45.29
N ILE A 762 206.06 -7.70 44.18
CA ILE A 762 204.88 -8.22 43.48
C ILE A 762 204.18 -9.28 44.34
N ARG A 763 204.93 -10.24 44.90
CA ARG A 763 204.38 -11.33 45.73
C ARG A 763 203.64 -10.81 46.97
N ASP A 764 204.15 -9.76 47.61
CA ASP A 764 203.49 -9.11 48.75
C ASP A 764 202.16 -8.45 48.35
N LEU A 765 202.12 -7.78 47.20
CA LEU A 765 200.92 -7.12 46.68
C LEU A 765 199.84 -8.13 46.24
N GLU A 766 200.23 -9.27 45.64
CA GLU A 766 199.31 -10.37 45.31
C GLU A 766 198.69 -10.99 46.56
N ASN A 767 199.48 -11.19 47.63
CA ASN A 767 198.98 -11.65 48.93
C ASN A 767 198.00 -10.65 49.56
N TYR A 768 198.30 -9.34 49.48
CA TYR A 768 197.43 -8.30 50.02
C TYR A 768 196.09 -8.21 49.27
N ASN A 769 196.11 -8.26 47.94
CA ASN A 769 194.92 -8.19 47.09
C ASN A 769 194.00 -9.41 47.30
N ASN A 770 194.57 -10.62 47.41
CA ASN A 770 193.81 -11.83 47.73
C ASN A 770 193.14 -11.78 49.12
N ASN A 771 193.78 -11.15 50.11
CA ASN A 771 193.17 -10.93 51.43
C ASN A 771 192.01 -9.91 51.37
N LEU A 772 192.15 -8.80 50.62
CA LEU A 772 191.03 -7.86 50.42
C LEU A 772 189.84 -8.55 49.74
N LYS A 773 190.08 -9.39 48.73
CA LYS A 773 189.00 -10.10 48.03
C LYS A 773 188.21 -11.03 48.97
N LYS A 774 188.91 -11.83 49.78
CA LYS A 774 188.26 -12.68 50.81
C LYS A 774 187.48 -11.88 51.85
N LEU A 775 187.99 -10.71 52.26
CA LEU A 775 187.31 -9.84 53.24
C LEU A 775 186.03 -9.21 52.65
N SER A 776 186.03 -8.90 51.35
CA SER A 776 184.85 -8.44 50.61
C SER A 776 183.77 -9.53 50.53
N GLU A 777 184.17 -10.76 50.20
CA GLU A 777 183.26 -11.91 50.11
C GLU A 777 182.66 -12.27 51.48
N ASP A 778 183.44 -12.26 52.57
CA ASP A 778 182.92 -12.51 53.93
C ASP A 778 181.98 -11.39 54.43
N ASN A 779 182.26 -10.11 54.11
CA ASN A 779 181.31 -9.03 54.39
C ASN A 779 179.98 -9.18 53.64
N THR A 780 180.03 -9.64 52.38
CA THR A 780 178.82 -9.90 51.58
C THR A 780 178.00 -11.03 52.22
N LEU A 781 178.65 -12.11 52.66
CA LEU A 781 177.99 -13.22 53.38
C LEU A 781 177.44 -12.78 54.75
N ARG A 782 178.09 -11.84 55.46
CA ARG A 782 177.55 -11.25 56.70
C ARG A 782 176.30 -10.42 56.44
N PHE A 783 176.25 -9.64 55.37
CA PHE A 783 175.08 -8.86 55.00
C PHE A 783 173.86 -9.76 54.68
N GLU A 784 174.07 -10.83 53.92
CA GLU A 784 173.02 -11.84 53.70
C GLU A 784 172.52 -12.49 55.00
N ARG A 785 173.42 -12.85 55.91
CA ARG A 785 173.06 -13.44 57.22
C ARG A 785 172.26 -12.45 58.08
N LEU A 786 172.61 -11.17 58.05
CA LEU A 786 171.90 -10.12 58.78
C LEU A 786 170.49 -9.89 58.22
N SER A 787 170.34 -9.83 56.90
CA SER A 787 169.04 -9.75 56.21
C SER A 787 168.14 -10.95 56.54
N LYS A 788 168.71 -12.17 56.52
CA LYS A 788 168.00 -13.41 56.90
C LYS A 788 167.58 -13.40 58.38
N ASN A 789 168.43 -12.91 59.29
CA ASN A 789 168.08 -12.76 60.71
C ASN A 789 166.98 -11.71 60.96
N TYR A 790 167.04 -10.54 60.30
CA TYR A 790 166.02 -9.49 60.46
C TYR A 790 164.62 -10.01 60.08
N LYS A 791 164.55 -10.84 59.03
CA LYS A 791 163.31 -11.48 58.57
C LYS A 791 162.73 -12.50 59.57
N ILE A 792 163.58 -13.13 60.40
CA ILE A 792 163.17 -14.05 61.48
C ILE A 792 162.75 -13.28 62.74
N LEU A 793 163.48 -12.21 63.11
CA LEU A 793 163.08 -11.34 64.23
C LEU A 793 161.71 -10.70 64.00
N ASN A 794 161.41 -10.33 62.74
CA ASN A 794 160.10 -9.84 62.32
C ASN A 794 158.96 -10.87 62.45
N GLN A 795 159.27 -12.16 62.66
CA GLN A 795 158.29 -13.20 63.01
C GLN A 795 158.16 -13.41 64.53
N GLN A 796 159.16 -13.02 65.33
CA GLN A 796 159.10 -13.13 66.80
C GLN A 796 158.39 -11.94 67.47
N TYR A 797 158.42 -10.74 66.89
CA TYR A 797 157.76 -9.57 67.49
C TYR A 797 156.22 -9.66 67.48
N GLN A 798 155.64 -10.56 66.70
CA GLN A 798 154.18 -10.81 66.59
C GLN A 798 153.48 -11.28 67.89
N TYR A 799 154.20 -11.52 68.99
CA TYR A 799 153.68 -12.30 70.13
C TYR A 799 153.77 -11.67 71.53
N MET A 800 154.44 -10.52 71.75
CA MET A 800 154.98 -10.20 73.10
C MET A 800 154.67 -8.82 73.74
N LYS A 801 153.93 -7.90 73.10
CA LYS A 801 153.51 -6.61 73.73
C LYS A 801 152.28 -6.03 73.02
N GLU A 802 151.10 -5.87 73.59
CA GLU A 802 150.66 -5.31 74.91
C GLU A 802 150.94 -3.81 75.15
N ARG A 803 149.87 -3.11 75.56
CA ARG A 803 149.77 -1.83 76.32
C ARG A 803 150.08 -0.47 75.63
N LYS A 804 148.97 0.27 75.40
CA LYS A 804 148.68 1.70 75.75
C LYS A 804 149.47 2.89 75.15
N GLY A 805 148.72 3.98 74.91
CA GLY A 805 149.16 5.37 74.65
C GLY A 805 148.74 5.85 73.25
N SER A 806 147.86 6.82 73.00
CA SER A 806 147.64 8.19 73.56
C SER A 806 148.83 9.14 73.36
N GLU A 807 148.69 10.41 72.94
CA GLU A 807 147.68 11.11 72.11
C GLU A 807 148.24 12.51 71.74
N SER A 808 147.58 13.25 70.84
CA SER A 808 147.68 14.72 70.62
C SER A 808 148.93 15.30 69.92
N SER A 809 148.75 16.52 69.38
CA SER A 809 149.54 17.12 68.28
C SER A 809 150.34 18.36 68.71
N ALA A 810 151.48 18.66 68.05
CA ALA A 810 151.94 20.04 67.84
C ALA A 810 153.02 20.22 66.73
N LYS A 811 152.75 21.19 65.84
CA LYS A 811 153.68 22.16 65.17
C LYS A 811 154.90 21.73 64.31
N GLN A 812 154.85 22.27 63.08
CA GLN A 812 155.91 22.98 62.31
C GLN A 812 157.06 22.24 61.59
N ASN A 813 157.08 22.46 60.27
CA ASN A 813 158.22 22.78 59.39
C ASN A 813 159.48 21.87 59.34
N THR A 814 159.61 21.14 58.22
CA THR A 814 160.70 21.17 57.19
C THR A 814 162.17 21.46 57.58
N PRO A 815 163.21 20.92 56.88
CA PRO A 815 163.17 20.18 55.60
C PRO A 815 164.11 18.93 55.52
N VAL A 816 164.28 18.42 54.28
CA VAL A 816 165.33 17.54 53.74
C VAL A 816 165.12 16.02 53.89
N GLU A 817 165.27 15.37 52.74
CA GLU A 817 165.20 13.94 52.47
C GLU A 817 166.63 13.38 52.31
N SER A 818 166.88 12.18 52.86
CA SER A 818 167.79 11.22 52.23
C SER A 818 167.44 9.77 52.61
N THR A 819 167.37 8.91 51.59
CA THR A 819 167.44 7.43 51.65
C THR A 819 166.40 6.65 52.49
N THR A 820 165.30 6.29 51.82
CA THR A 820 164.80 4.90 51.60
C THR A 820 164.33 3.96 52.74
N GLU A 821 163.18 3.33 52.44
CA GLU A 821 162.63 2.02 52.87
C GLU A 821 161.60 1.89 54.04
N SER A 822 160.45 1.32 53.65
CA SER A 822 159.54 0.40 54.36
C SER A 822 158.30 0.91 55.14
N ASN A 823 157.12 0.52 54.61
CA ASN A 823 155.86 0.09 55.27
C ASN A 823 155.30 0.87 56.50
N ASN A 824 154.06 1.39 56.41
CA ASN A 824 152.83 0.59 56.68
C ASN A 824 151.48 1.34 56.41
N LYS A 825 150.35 0.70 56.76
CA LYS A 825 148.95 1.08 56.43
C LYS A 825 148.29 2.16 57.34
N GLN A 826 147.18 2.70 56.84
CA GLN A 826 145.99 3.21 57.57
C GLN A 826 146.21 4.29 58.66
N ALA A 827 146.10 5.58 58.29
CA ALA A 827 146.06 6.69 59.26
C ALA A 827 145.15 7.89 58.89
N THR A 828 144.70 8.04 57.64
CA THR A 828 144.16 9.31 57.12
C THR A 828 142.69 9.63 57.47
N ASN A 829 141.80 8.65 57.61
CA ASN A 829 140.37 8.92 57.82
C ASN A 829 140.00 9.41 59.24
N VAL A 830 140.84 9.14 60.24
CA VAL A 830 140.52 9.48 61.65
C VAL A 830 140.49 10.99 61.89
N ALA A 831 141.36 11.75 61.23
CA ALA A 831 141.39 13.22 61.34
C ALA A 831 140.13 13.86 60.75
N TYR A 832 139.61 13.32 59.65
CA TYR A 832 138.36 13.78 59.04
C TYR A 832 137.14 13.45 59.93
N LEU A 833 137.04 12.20 60.42
CA LEU A 833 135.99 11.80 61.37
C LEU A 833 135.96 12.70 62.62
N LYS A 834 137.12 13.00 63.22
CA LYS A 834 137.22 13.83 64.42
C LYS A 834 136.65 15.24 64.18
N ASN A 835 136.91 15.83 63.02
CA ASN A 835 136.40 17.15 62.67
C ASN A 835 134.89 17.16 62.41
N VAL A 836 134.35 16.16 61.70
CA VAL A 836 132.90 16.05 61.42
C VAL A 836 132.11 15.82 62.72
N LEU A 837 132.58 14.92 63.60
CA LEU A 837 131.95 14.68 64.90
C LEU A 837 132.01 15.90 65.82
N LEU A 838 133.15 16.60 65.87
CA LEU A 838 133.30 17.80 66.71
C LEU A 838 132.36 18.92 66.26
N GLY A 839 132.23 19.15 64.95
CA GLY A 839 131.28 20.11 64.39
C GLY A 839 129.82 19.79 64.73
N PHE A 840 129.42 18.51 64.66
CA PHE A 840 128.07 18.04 65.01
C PHE A 840 127.70 18.28 66.48
N PHE A 841 128.66 18.11 67.40
CA PHE A 841 128.43 18.42 68.81
C PHE A 841 128.42 19.94 69.08
N GLN A 842 129.32 20.69 68.45
CA GLN A 842 129.54 22.12 68.70
C GLN A 842 128.42 23.02 68.16
N HIS A 843 127.85 22.71 66.98
CA HIS A 843 126.82 23.53 66.34
C HIS A 843 125.44 22.88 66.41
N LYS A 844 124.75 23.05 67.55
CA LYS A 844 123.39 22.50 67.78
C LYS A 844 122.40 22.80 66.65
N GLU A 845 122.45 24.02 66.11
CA GLU A 845 121.55 24.51 65.05
C GLU A 845 121.83 23.91 63.65
N GLN A 846 122.94 23.20 63.47
CA GLN A 846 123.35 22.62 62.17
C GLN A 846 123.24 21.10 62.12
N ARG A 847 122.79 20.46 63.21
CA ARG A 847 122.71 18.99 63.34
C ARG A 847 121.89 18.34 62.23
N ASP A 848 120.73 18.89 61.90
CA ASP A 848 119.83 18.35 60.86
C ASP A 848 120.47 18.33 59.46
N ARG A 849 121.44 19.23 59.20
CA ARG A 849 122.19 19.28 57.93
C ARG A 849 123.40 18.34 57.91
N LEU A 850 123.90 17.95 59.08
CA LEU A 850 125.03 17.01 59.22
C LEU A 850 124.59 15.56 59.47
N LEU A 851 123.36 15.35 59.96
CA LEU A 851 122.79 14.02 60.22
C LEU A 851 122.85 13.08 58.98
N PRO A 852 122.55 13.52 57.74
CA PRO A 852 122.69 12.66 56.56
C PRO A 852 124.15 12.29 56.25
N VAL A 853 125.11 13.12 56.66
CA VAL A 853 126.56 12.88 56.46
C VAL A 853 127.11 11.92 57.51
N LEU A 854 126.62 11.97 58.77
CA LEU A 854 126.92 10.91 59.75
C LEU A 854 126.29 9.58 59.30
N LYS A 855 125.06 9.61 58.78
CA LYS A 855 124.35 8.42 58.29
C LYS A 855 125.09 7.66 57.19
N THR A 856 125.73 8.37 56.26
CA THR A 856 126.55 7.77 55.18
C THR A 856 128.02 7.55 55.54
N LEU A 857 128.46 7.96 56.74
CA LEU A 857 129.81 7.73 57.26
C LEU A 857 129.87 6.59 58.30
N PHE A 858 128.73 6.25 58.89
CA PHE A 858 128.56 5.18 59.90
C PHE A 858 127.54 4.10 59.49
N ASP A 859 127.00 4.15 58.27
CA ASP A 859 126.01 3.21 57.71
C ASP A 859 124.82 2.91 58.66
N PHE A 860 124.23 3.96 59.24
CA PHE A 860 123.11 3.80 60.18
C PHE A 860 121.85 3.21 59.50
N ASN A 861 121.39 2.07 60.02
CA ASN A 861 120.04 1.56 59.76
C ASN A 861 118.98 2.45 60.41
N LYS A 862 117.72 2.34 59.97
CA LYS A 862 116.61 3.16 60.48
C LYS A 862 116.42 3.06 61.99
N GLU A 863 116.56 1.86 62.58
CA GLU A 863 116.47 1.70 64.03
C GLU A 863 117.60 2.42 64.79
N ASP A 864 118.78 2.52 64.19
CA ASP A 864 119.95 3.15 64.81
C ASP A 864 119.90 4.68 64.63
N GLU A 865 119.34 5.15 63.52
CA GLU A 865 118.92 6.54 63.32
C GLU A 865 117.87 6.98 64.35
N GLU A 866 116.85 6.16 64.62
CA GLU A 866 115.86 6.44 65.68
C GLU A 866 116.50 6.43 67.08
N LYS A 867 117.33 5.42 67.41
CA LYS A 867 118.08 5.39 68.69
C LYS A 867 119.00 6.61 68.85
N PHE A 868 119.69 7.02 67.79
CA PHE A 868 120.60 8.17 67.78
C PHE A 868 119.86 9.49 67.98
N LEU A 869 118.71 9.68 67.33
CA LEU A 869 117.82 10.81 67.57
C LEU A 869 117.23 10.80 69.00
N MET A 870 116.90 9.62 69.54
CA MET A 870 116.39 9.45 70.90
C MET A 870 117.46 9.76 71.97
N ALA A 871 118.73 9.52 71.67
CA ALA A 871 119.89 9.84 72.53
C ALA A 871 120.42 11.29 72.38
N LEU A 872 119.89 12.06 71.44
CA LEU A 872 120.19 13.49 71.24
C LEU A 872 119.13 14.42 71.88
N LYS A 873 118.18 13.84 72.61
CA LYS A 873 117.01 14.48 73.21
C LYS A 873 117.01 14.37 74.73
#